data_AF-A0A9D5P8J7-F1
#
_entry.id   AF-A0A9D5P8J7-F1
#
_cell.length_a   1.000
_cell.length_b   1.000
_cell.length_c   1.000
_cell.angle_alpha   90.00
_cell.angle_beta   90.00
_cell.angle_gamma   90.00
#
_symmetry.space_group_name_H-M   'P 1'
#
loop_
_entity.id
_entity.type
_entity.pdbx_description
1 polymer ?
#
loop_
_entity_poly.entity_id
_entity_poly.type
_entity_poly.pdbx_seq_one_letter_code
_entity_poly.pdbx_strand_id
1 'polypeptide(L)'
;MKKTIYAIASLLSVAGLIQGQTVDFGSDSYNVGNVSNFNVDGKTQSFDLTYPISEMKDITFSRNAIDFNKADKKTSGNEIKWLSFYVDGNNGTILDYTDGTISGDEISVFIPYYEGGAIKASFGATGKVFVNGIQQKSGVSSNVYNGNVEYKVVDDEGNIHTYIVKVYNSGLPIIRIEAPADMASKVWNGEYPLTLTSAKGETLAQITAEVKPKGGQNSASKRDFNIKCSKKTAFVDMAKNKRWVLLSNADDASMLRAKAGFVLGKELTGMSWTPSSEYVEVVMGDKHLGTYLLCEQIRVSEGRVKEDAVWEITDDIEADDEWFVSDKGTKVRLVDSAEDDASKEMEKAKTAVNKFESALYGGKSFDSYIDENSFVDWIWANEICKNEHLFKKDCYFRITSDGKIAMSPIFSNEKWLGNNGQSYEGFSTINSGWCEKMMQDVDFSSAVCNRFKEIASTESVITSAIEEYKDLISASAESDAALWSSKSSLSNEASSLSSWIKKRYSWLSSMSDGICKCAKADKASSNNEIKSFSIKKNSNGKALLEDYDATIANDSVKIFVPYLVNFNLKADFSVANGAKVYCNGEEIESGKSTVYYLKPQQFKVVSSNGDVRTYTVCIYNSGLPVIYLNTQGNKTISDKKTWLDNTEFTVYEADGTVNYDAAPDMAQVKGRGNSTWDATQEKRPYAVKLNKKSRILGMLEHKRWVLMANYYDATFFRNTMSNYLGKRFTNQDWVPSGFNAELVLNGAHKGNYYFCEQAKINDNRVHGEFLIEADIKAGLGNGAIEGPKSHNAFFTKDPELQQNSSDYNRVKDIIDKFESALYSANYSALEQLIDLESFVDWYLIKEWSRDVDGNMHTSCYFTIMEDGTIKMGPMWDFDLAWGGNPLAGKGQSYNSVDGYYITTNPISQPRGATCTSWFGEFIKMPAFKKMLKEKVIEINSHMDEILAYIDENTEYLLLSATANKVGMGEGGMFGMFGGGGGWGGGWPGGGGQGSSSSATTPESYRKSMGELKDYVKSRMQWFLNEVNKF
;
A
#
# COMPACT_ATOMS: atom_id res chain seq x y z
N MET A 1 -43.62 -55.06 -9.15
CA MET A 1 -42.16 -55.17 -9.37
C MET A 1 -41.62 -54.08 -10.30
N LYS A 2 -41.87 -54.07 -11.62
CA LYS A 2 -41.42 -52.97 -12.51
C LYS A 2 -41.81 -51.58 -11.95
N LYS A 3 -43.08 -51.36 -11.57
CA LYS A 3 -43.55 -50.10 -10.95
C LYS A 3 -42.89 -49.73 -9.60
N THR A 4 -42.55 -50.71 -8.77
CA THR A 4 -41.87 -50.52 -7.48
C THR A 4 -40.40 -50.12 -7.68
N ILE A 5 -39.75 -50.76 -8.63
CA ILE A 5 -38.37 -50.47 -9.04
C ILE A 5 -38.30 -49.10 -9.74
N TYR A 6 -39.31 -48.74 -10.55
CA TYR A 6 -39.46 -47.39 -11.13
C TYR A 6 -39.63 -46.33 -10.05
N ALA A 7 -40.40 -46.59 -8.98
CA ALA A 7 -40.58 -45.65 -7.87
C ALA A 7 -39.26 -45.42 -7.09
N ILE A 8 -38.49 -46.48 -6.83
CA ILE A 8 -37.19 -46.40 -6.14
C ILE A 8 -36.15 -45.68 -7.01
N ALA A 9 -36.07 -45.98 -8.31
CA ALA A 9 -35.17 -45.30 -9.24
C ALA A 9 -35.52 -43.81 -9.40
N SER A 10 -36.81 -43.47 -9.38
CA SER A 10 -37.26 -42.07 -9.42
C SER A 10 -36.91 -41.32 -8.13
N LEU A 11 -37.08 -41.95 -6.95
CA LEU A 11 -36.69 -41.37 -5.66
C LEU A 11 -35.17 -41.14 -5.54
N LEU A 12 -34.36 -42.10 -5.98
CA LEU A 12 -32.89 -41.97 -6.00
C LEU A 12 -32.39 -40.95 -7.04
N SER A 13 -33.10 -40.79 -8.16
CA SER A 13 -32.84 -39.73 -9.14
C SER A 13 -33.15 -38.34 -8.57
N VAL A 14 -34.26 -38.19 -7.84
CA VAL A 14 -34.63 -36.91 -7.19
C VAL A 14 -33.67 -36.54 -6.07
N ALA A 15 -33.08 -37.53 -5.38
CA ALA A 15 -32.02 -37.33 -4.40
C ALA A 15 -30.61 -37.10 -5.02
N GLY A 16 -30.48 -37.05 -6.35
CA GLY A 16 -29.21 -36.81 -7.06
C GLY A 16 -28.24 -38.00 -7.08
N LEU A 17 -28.63 -39.17 -6.55
CA LEU A 17 -27.72 -40.31 -6.35
C LEU A 17 -27.43 -41.12 -7.62
N ILE A 18 -28.32 -41.07 -8.62
CA ILE A 18 -28.21 -41.89 -9.85
C ILE A 18 -28.58 -41.14 -11.14
N GLN A 19 -28.53 -39.80 -11.12
CA GLN A 19 -28.93 -38.96 -12.26
C GLN A 19 -28.02 -39.21 -13.48
N GLY A 20 -28.62 -39.51 -14.65
CA GLY A 20 -27.87 -39.78 -15.89
C GLY A 20 -27.32 -41.20 -16.06
N GLN A 21 -27.72 -42.15 -15.21
CA GLN A 21 -27.33 -43.56 -15.34
C GLN A 21 -28.32 -44.37 -16.19
N THR A 22 -27.87 -45.50 -16.74
CA THR A 22 -28.74 -46.49 -17.40
C THR A 22 -28.93 -47.67 -16.45
N VAL A 23 -30.18 -48.09 -16.22
CA VAL A 23 -30.47 -49.28 -15.40
C VAL A 23 -30.99 -50.39 -16.31
N ASP A 24 -30.29 -51.52 -16.30
CA ASP A 24 -30.62 -52.70 -17.11
C ASP A 24 -31.41 -53.74 -16.31
N PHE A 25 -32.49 -54.24 -16.94
CA PHE A 25 -33.37 -55.26 -16.36
C PHE A 25 -33.49 -56.44 -17.33
N GLY A 26 -32.42 -57.21 -17.50
CA GLY A 26 -32.40 -58.31 -18.47
C GLY A 26 -32.33 -57.79 -19.89
N SER A 27 -33.38 -57.98 -20.71
CA SER A 27 -33.41 -57.58 -22.13
C SER A 27 -33.83 -56.13 -22.38
N ASP A 28 -34.21 -55.38 -21.34
CA ASP A 28 -34.68 -53.99 -21.44
C ASP A 28 -33.64 -53.05 -20.77
N SER A 29 -33.25 -51.95 -21.45
CA SER A 29 -32.37 -50.90 -20.92
C SER A 29 -33.08 -49.55 -20.82
N TYR A 30 -32.84 -48.78 -19.74
CA TYR A 30 -33.50 -47.48 -19.53
C TYR A 30 -32.52 -46.38 -19.09
N ASN A 31 -32.53 -45.23 -19.78
CA ASN A 31 -31.72 -44.05 -19.46
C ASN A 31 -32.47 -43.10 -18.51
N VAL A 32 -31.94 -42.88 -17.31
CA VAL A 32 -32.56 -42.09 -16.21
C VAL A 32 -32.31 -40.59 -16.40
N GLY A 33 -32.52 -40.08 -17.62
CA GLY A 33 -32.33 -38.67 -17.98
C GLY A 33 -33.59 -37.81 -17.89
N ASN A 34 -34.79 -38.41 -17.76
CA ASN A 34 -36.07 -37.71 -17.92
C ASN A 34 -37.08 -38.08 -16.82
N VAL A 35 -36.84 -37.63 -15.59
CA VAL A 35 -37.84 -37.73 -14.51
C VAL A 35 -38.20 -36.34 -14.00
N SER A 36 -38.82 -35.56 -14.87
CA SER A 36 -39.63 -34.41 -14.49
C SER A 36 -41.09 -34.74 -14.82
N ASN A 37 -41.87 -35.02 -13.76
CA ASN A 37 -43.33 -35.14 -13.72
C ASN A 37 -43.94 -36.54 -13.97
N PHE A 38 -44.40 -37.20 -12.89
CA PHE A 38 -45.48 -38.18 -12.96
C PHE A 38 -46.78 -37.51 -12.51
N ASN A 39 -47.51 -36.95 -13.47
CA ASN A 39 -48.89 -36.53 -13.31
C ASN A 39 -49.68 -37.19 -14.44
N VAL A 40 -50.54 -38.15 -14.11
CA VAL A 40 -51.54 -38.66 -15.04
C VAL A 40 -52.89 -38.29 -14.45
N ASP A 41 -53.54 -37.32 -15.09
CA ASP A 41 -54.91 -36.86 -14.81
C ASP A 41 -55.21 -36.41 -13.37
N GLY A 42 -54.24 -35.81 -12.67
CA GLY A 42 -54.50 -35.02 -11.46
C GLY A 42 -54.96 -35.79 -10.23
N LYS A 43 -54.71 -37.11 -10.12
CA LYS A 43 -55.01 -37.89 -8.90
C LYS A 43 -53.84 -38.74 -8.43
N THR A 44 -53.49 -38.60 -7.15
CA THR A 44 -52.56 -39.47 -6.44
C THR A 44 -53.19 -40.84 -6.20
N GLN A 45 -52.54 -41.93 -6.60
CA GLN A 45 -52.89 -43.30 -6.19
C GLN A 45 -51.78 -43.91 -5.36
N SER A 46 -52.15 -44.51 -4.22
CA SER A 46 -51.29 -45.36 -3.40
C SER A 46 -51.40 -46.81 -3.85
N PHE A 47 -50.27 -47.50 -3.98
CA PHE A 47 -50.23 -48.93 -4.27
C PHE A 47 -49.65 -49.69 -3.08
N ASP A 48 -50.40 -50.67 -2.57
CA ASP A 48 -49.93 -51.64 -1.60
C ASP A 48 -49.28 -52.83 -2.34
N LEU A 49 -48.13 -53.29 -1.86
CA LEU A 49 -47.26 -54.23 -2.60
C LEU A 49 -46.86 -55.39 -1.70
N THR A 50 -47.46 -56.56 -1.91
CA THR A 50 -46.98 -57.83 -1.36
C THR A 50 -46.76 -58.85 -2.47
N TYR A 51 -45.50 -59.27 -2.67
CA TYR A 51 -45.12 -60.48 -3.41
C TYR A 51 -43.78 -61.02 -2.85
N PRO A 52 -43.54 -62.36 -2.79
CA PRO A 52 -42.49 -62.94 -1.96
C PRO A 52 -41.08 -62.89 -2.59
N ILE A 53 -40.08 -62.69 -1.74
CA ILE A 53 -38.64 -62.49 -2.03
C ILE A 53 -37.92 -63.77 -2.52
N SER A 54 -38.58 -64.93 -2.54
CA SER A 54 -37.92 -66.24 -2.69
C SER A 54 -37.40 -66.60 -4.09
N GLU A 55 -37.47 -65.69 -5.09
CA GLU A 55 -37.05 -65.98 -6.47
C GLU A 55 -35.95 -65.04 -7.03
N MET A 56 -35.42 -64.09 -6.26
CA MET A 56 -34.27 -63.27 -6.70
C MET A 56 -32.96 -64.00 -6.44
N LYS A 57 -32.22 -64.36 -7.51
CA LYS A 57 -30.91 -65.00 -7.36
C LYS A 57 -29.71 -64.05 -7.41
N ASP A 58 -29.75 -62.91 -8.10
CA ASP A 58 -28.72 -61.86 -8.00
C ASP A 58 -29.21 -60.51 -8.56
N ILE A 59 -28.82 -59.40 -7.91
CA ILE A 59 -28.86 -58.03 -8.45
C ILE A 59 -27.41 -57.53 -8.44
N THR A 60 -26.83 -57.31 -9.61
CA THR A 60 -25.45 -56.80 -9.75
C THR A 60 -25.47 -55.33 -10.16
N PHE A 61 -24.84 -54.47 -9.36
CA PHE A 61 -24.54 -53.08 -9.72
C PHE A 61 -23.10 -53.03 -10.25
N SER A 62 -22.89 -52.79 -11.55
CA SER A 62 -21.55 -52.53 -12.08
C SER A 62 -21.13 -51.10 -11.74
N ARG A 63 -20.44 -50.92 -10.61
CA ARG A 63 -19.64 -49.72 -10.35
C ARG A 63 -18.32 -49.84 -11.12
N ASN A 64 -18.21 -49.19 -12.27
CA ASN A 64 -16.92 -48.58 -12.62
C ASN A 64 -16.88 -47.23 -11.90
N ALA A 65 -16.78 -47.26 -10.56
CA ALA A 65 -16.51 -46.04 -9.81
C ALA A 65 -15.08 -45.62 -10.17
N ILE A 66 -14.93 -44.47 -10.82
CA ILE A 66 -13.63 -43.86 -11.06
C ILE A 66 -13.03 -43.58 -9.68
N ASP A 67 -11.90 -44.22 -9.37
CA ASP A 67 -11.18 -43.98 -8.13
C ASP A 67 -10.33 -42.71 -8.27
N PHE A 68 -10.90 -41.57 -7.87
CA PHE A 68 -10.22 -40.28 -7.89
C PHE A 68 -9.03 -40.18 -6.90
N ASN A 69 -8.78 -41.22 -6.09
CA ASN A 69 -7.61 -41.32 -5.21
C ASN A 69 -6.44 -42.10 -5.85
N LYS A 70 -6.62 -42.65 -7.05
CA LYS A 70 -5.54 -43.28 -7.81
C LYS A 70 -4.44 -42.26 -8.07
N ALA A 71 -3.18 -42.69 -7.94
CA ALA A 71 -2.03 -41.83 -8.21
C ALA A 71 -2.08 -41.29 -9.65
N ASP A 72 -1.71 -40.02 -9.81
CA ASP A 72 -1.67 -39.35 -11.10
C ASP A 72 -0.70 -40.08 -12.05
N LYS A 73 -1.18 -40.37 -13.26
CA LYS A 73 -0.44 -41.08 -14.29
C LYS A 73 -0.88 -40.57 -15.67
N LYS A 74 -0.01 -39.74 -16.26
CA LYS A 74 -0.13 -39.27 -17.64
C LYS A 74 -0.03 -40.42 -18.65
N THR A 75 -1.00 -40.48 -19.56
CA THR A 75 -1.08 -41.40 -20.70
C THR A 75 -1.51 -40.61 -21.94
N SER A 76 -1.38 -41.18 -23.14
CA SER A 76 -1.90 -40.52 -24.36
C SER A 76 -3.44 -40.38 -24.37
N GLY A 77 -4.14 -41.14 -23.52
CA GLY A 77 -5.61 -41.16 -23.41
C GLY A 77 -6.19 -40.17 -22.41
N ASN A 78 -5.38 -39.41 -21.66
CA ASN A 78 -5.87 -38.49 -20.63
C ASN A 78 -5.24 -37.08 -20.70
N GLU A 79 -5.21 -36.51 -21.90
CA GLU A 79 -4.62 -35.19 -22.15
C GLU A 79 -5.69 -34.14 -22.46
N ILE A 80 -5.55 -32.93 -21.91
CA ILE A 80 -6.18 -31.73 -22.45
C ILE A 80 -5.36 -31.25 -23.65
N LYS A 81 -6.02 -31.05 -24.79
CA LYS A 81 -5.40 -30.59 -26.04
C LYS A 81 -5.45 -29.08 -26.22
N TRP A 82 -6.52 -28.46 -25.75
CA TRP A 82 -6.73 -27.02 -25.71
C TRP A 82 -7.86 -26.73 -24.72
N LEU A 83 -7.85 -25.54 -24.13
CA LEU A 83 -8.91 -25.03 -23.26
C LEU A 83 -9.02 -23.53 -23.48
N SER A 84 -10.23 -23.01 -23.66
CA SER A 84 -10.53 -21.61 -23.95
C SER A 84 -11.84 -21.18 -23.30
N PHE A 85 -12.03 -19.87 -23.14
CA PHE A 85 -13.32 -19.30 -22.74
C PHE A 85 -13.86 -18.43 -23.88
N TYR A 86 -15.15 -18.63 -24.18
CA TYR A 86 -15.83 -17.94 -25.28
C TYR A 86 -16.96 -17.07 -24.77
N VAL A 87 -17.09 -15.87 -25.35
CA VAL A 87 -18.11 -14.87 -24.98
C VAL A 87 -19.52 -15.44 -25.14
N ASP A 88 -19.82 -16.05 -26.30
CA ASP A 88 -21.14 -16.59 -26.64
C ASP A 88 -21.63 -17.70 -25.68
N GLY A 89 -20.71 -18.40 -25.01
CA GLY A 89 -21.02 -19.43 -24.02
C GLY A 89 -21.28 -18.89 -22.60
N ASN A 90 -20.84 -17.65 -22.34
CA ASN A 90 -20.74 -17.04 -21.02
C ASN A 90 -21.66 -15.82 -20.81
N ASN A 91 -22.54 -15.50 -21.77
CA ASN A 91 -23.61 -14.51 -21.64
C ASN A 91 -23.17 -13.12 -21.09
N GLY A 92 -21.98 -12.64 -21.49
CA GLY A 92 -21.47 -11.33 -21.06
C GLY A 92 -20.72 -11.32 -19.72
N THR A 93 -20.55 -12.46 -19.05
CA THR A 93 -19.69 -12.59 -17.85
C THR A 93 -18.20 -12.44 -18.17
N ILE A 94 -17.82 -12.69 -19.43
CA ILE A 94 -16.51 -12.35 -19.99
C ILE A 94 -16.77 -11.56 -21.28
N LEU A 95 -15.87 -10.64 -21.61
CA LEU A 95 -16.05 -9.68 -22.69
C LEU A 95 -15.06 -9.85 -23.85
N ASP A 96 -14.19 -10.87 -23.77
CA ASP A 96 -13.26 -11.22 -24.84
C ASP A 96 -13.05 -12.75 -24.94
N TYR A 97 -12.58 -13.20 -26.10
CA TYR A 97 -12.20 -14.59 -26.37
C TYR A 97 -10.80 -14.85 -25.84
N THR A 98 -10.64 -15.86 -24.99
CA THR A 98 -9.36 -16.11 -24.31
C THR A 98 -8.95 -17.56 -24.42
N ASP A 99 -7.88 -17.82 -25.16
CA ASP A 99 -7.28 -19.14 -25.28
C ASP A 99 -6.32 -19.41 -24.10
N GLY A 100 -6.38 -20.62 -23.56
CA GLY A 100 -5.48 -21.07 -22.52
C GLY A 100 -4.15 -21.57 -23.07
N THR A 101 -3.07 -21.20 -22.40
CA THR A 101 -1.73 -21.73 -22.67
C THR A 101 -1.48 -22.93 -21.79
N ILE A 102 -1.15 -24.06 -22.41
CA ILE A 102 -0.81 -25.31 -21.70
C ILE A 102 0.72 -25.39 -21.54
N SER A 103 1.21 -25.42 -20.31
CA SER A 103 2.63 -25.61 -19.98
C SER A 103 2.77 -26.76 -18.99
N GLY A 104 3.18 -27.92 -19.49
CA GLY A 104 3.20 -29.15 -18.70
C GLY A 104 1.79 -29.57 -18.28
N ASP A 105 1.53 -29.50 -16.98
CA ASP A 105 0.25 -29.86 -16.36
C ASP A 105 -0.52 -28.61 -15.88
N GLU A 106 -0.02 -27.42 -16.21
CA GLU A 106 -0.69 -26.15 -15.94
C GLU A 106 -1.37 -25.61 -17.21
N ILE A 107 -2.58 -25.08 -17.05
CA ILE A 107 -3.31 -24.35 -18.09
C ILE A 107 -3.60 -22.95 -17.57
N SER A 108 -2.93 -21.96 -18.13
CA SER A 108 -3.10 -20.56 -17.72
C SER A 108 -3.92 -19.80 -18.75
N VAL A 109 -4.98 -19.14 -18.28
CA VAL A 109 -5.90 -18.35 -19.08
C VAL A 109 -5.95 -16.93 -18.53
N PHE A 110 -5.66 -15.96 -19.39
CA PHE A 110 -5.83 -14.55 -19.06
C PHE A 110 -7.20 -14.06 -19.52
N ILE A 111 -8.06 -13.65 -18.59
CA ILE A 111 -9.36 -13.05 -18.87
C ILE A 111 -9.32 -11.58 -18.41
N PRO A 112 -9.17 -10.62 -19.35
CA PRO A 112 -8.98 -9.21 -19.03
C PRO A 112 -10.08 -8.65 -18.12
N TYR A 113 -11.32 -9.09 -18.34
CA TYR A 113 -12.49 -8.77 -17.53
C TYR A 113 -13.15 -10.03 -16.98
N TYR A 114 -12.99 -10.25 -15.66
CA TYR A 114 -13.65 -11.33 -14.93
C TYR A 114 -13.91 -10.91 -13.47
N GLU A 115 -15.18 -10.86 -13.08
CA GLU A 115 -15.65 -10.45 -11.75
C GLU A 115 -15.90 -11.63 -10.79
N GLY A 116 -15.30 -12.78 -11.05
CA GLY A 116 -15.27 -13.88 -10.07
C GLY A 116 -16.50 -14.80 -10.05
N GLY A 117 -17.30 -14.84 -11.12
CA GLY A 117 -18.51 -15.68 -11.25
C GLY A 117 -18.28 -17.02 -11.96
N ALA A 118 -19.29 -17.90 -11.97
CA ALA A 118 -19.17 -19.18 -12.67
C ALA A 118 -19.14 -18.98 -14.20
N ILE A 119 -18.06 -19.43 -14.85
CA ILE A 119 -17.87 -19.36 -16.31
C ILE A 119 -17.64 -20.75 -16.90
N LYS A 120 -18.02 -20.91 -18.17
CA LYS A 120 -17.94 -22.16 -18.93
C LYS A 120 -16.68 -22.18 -19.79
N ALA A 121 -15.83 -23.16 -19.51
CA ALA A 121 -14.68 -23.47 -20.36
C ALA A 121 -15.10 -24.36 -21.54
N SER A 122 -14.58 -24.05 -22.73
CA SER A 122 -14.56 -24.96 -23.87
C SER A 122 -13.19 -25.61 -23.92
N PHE A 123 -13.14 -26.93 -24.12
CA PHE A 123 -11.90 -27.68 -24.17
C PHE A 123 -12.00 -28.88 -25.11
N GLY A 124 -10.85 -29.30 -25.63
CA GLY A 124 -10.65 -30.59 -26.29
C GLY A 124 -9.82 -31.50 -25.39
N ALA A 125 -10.24 -32.75 -25.19
CA ALA A 125 -9.55 -33.71 -24.36
C ALA A 125 -9.56 -35.12 -24.99
N THR A 126 -8.55 -35.93 -24.72
CA THR A 126 -8.53 -37.34 -25.17
C THR A 126 -9.31 -38.27 -24.24
N GLY A 127 -9.56 -37.85 -22.99
CA GLY A 127 -10.34 -38.59 -22.00
C GLY A 127 -11.52 -37.79 -21.44
N LYS A 128 -12.21 -38.36 -20.45
CA LYS A 128 -13.33 -37.71 -19.76
C LYS A 128 -12.78 -36.74 -18.70
N VAL A 129 -13.26 -35.51 -18.71
CA VAL A 129 -12.78 -34.44 -17.80
C VAL A 129 -13.69 -34.33 -16.59
N PHE A 130 -13.11 -34.16 -15.41
CA PHE A 130 -13.82 -34.00 -14.14
C PHE A 130 -13.26 -32.84 -13.34
N VAL A 131 -14.15 -32.10 -12.67
CA VAL A 131 -13.82 -31.08 -11.66
C VAL A 131 -14.64 -31.41 -10.43
N ASN A 132 -14.01 -31.50 -9.25
CA ASN A 132 -14.67 -31.90 -8.00
C ASN A 132 -15.50 -33.19 -8.11
N GLY A 133 -15.03 -34.17 -8.89
CA GLY A 133 -15.71 -35.44 -9.15
C GLY A 133 -16.91 -35.36 -10.12
N ILE A 134 -17.26 -34.18 -10.61
CA ILE A 134 -18.35 -33.96 -11.57
C ILE A 134 -17.80 -33.95 -12.99
N GLN A 135 -18.36 -34.79 -13.86
CA GLN A 135 -17.94 -34.85 -15.27
C GLN A 135 -18.28 -33.52 -15.98
N GLN A 136 -17.28 -32.94 -16.62
CA GLN A 136 -17.37 -31.68 -17.34
C GLN A 136 -17.77 -31.93 -18.79
N LYS A 137 -18.64 -31.05 -19.31
CA LYS A 137 -19.00 -30.96 -20.73
C LYS A 137 -18.46 -29.65 -21.29
N SER A 138 -17.62 -29.77 -22.32
CA SER A 138 -17.02 -28.64 -23.04
C SER A 138 -18.09 -27.63 -23.49
N GLY A 139 -17.91 -26.35 -23.14
CA GLY A 139 -18.82 -25.25 -23.45
C GLY A 139 -20.14 -25.23 -22.66
N VAL A 140 -20.35 -26.20 -21.76
CA VAL A 140 -21.64 -26.39 -21.05
C VAL A 140 -21.45 -26.31 -19.53
N SER A 141 -20.49 -27.03 -18.97
CA SER A 141 -20.22 -27.03 -17.54
C SER A 141 -19.55 -25.72 -17.11
N SER A 142 -20.05 -25.12 -16.03
CA SER A 142 -19.52 -23.89 -15.45
C SER A 142 -18.75 -24.15 -14.16
N ASN A 143 -17.62 -23.50 -13.97
CA ASN A 143 -16.85 -23.51 -12.72
C ASN A 143 -16.52 -22.07 -12.29
N VAL A 144 -16.23 -21.89 -11.00
CA VAL A 144 -15.72 -20.62 -10.46
C VAL A 144 -14.20 -20.70 -10.44
N TYR A 145 -13.52 -19.71 -11.01
CA TYR A 145 -12.06 -19.70 -11.15
C TYR A 145 -11.40 -18.61 -10.30
N ASN A 146 -11.86 -18.41 -9.08
CA ASN A 146 -11.30 -17.43 -8.14
C ASN A 146 -10.03 -17.97 -7.44
N GLY A 147 -9.39 -18.95 -8.08
CA GLY A 147 -8.29 -19.79 -7.60
C GLY A 147 -8.04 -20.93 -8.60
N ASN A 148 -7.09 -21.80 -8.27
CA ASN A 148 -6.73 -22.94 -9.12
C ASN A 148 -7.88 -23.96 -9.19
N VAL A 149 -8.24 -24.39 -10.39
CA VAL A 149 -9.26 -25.43 -10.62
C VAL A 149 -8.61 -26.69 -11.17
N GLU A 150 -8.74 -27.81 -10.46
CA GLU A 150 -8.21 -29.10 -10.90
C GLU A 150 -9.11 -29.77 -11.95
N TYR A 151 -8.57 -29.94 -13.15
CA TYR A 151 -9.17 -30.69 -14.25
C TYR A 151 -8.56 -32.08 -14.29
N LYS A 152 -9.29 -33.09 -13.78
CA LYS A 152 -8.87 -34.49 -13.82
C LYS A 152 -9.37 -35.14 -15.09
N VAL A 153 -8.46 -35.52 -15.98
CA VAL A 153 -8.77 -36.25 -17.22
C VAL A 153 -8.60 -37.74 -16.98
N VAL A 154 -9.60 -38.52 -17.33
CA VAL A 154 -9.66 -39.97 -17.09
C VAL A 154 -9.71 -40.70 -18.43
N ASP A 155 -8.74 -41.56 -18.68
CA ASP A 155 -8.72 -42.42 -19.88
C ASP A 155 -9.67 -43.63 -19.73
N ASP A 156 -9.82 -44.41 -20.81
CA ASP A 156 -10.70 -45.59 -20.85
C ASP A 156 -10.26 -46.72 -19.89
N GLU A 157 -9.02 -46.69 -19.41
CA GLU A 157 -8.45 -47.63 -18.44
C GLU A 157 -8.56 -47.12 -17.00
N GLY A 158 -9.13 -45.92 -16.79
CA GLY A 158 -9.27 -45.29 -15.49
C GLY A 158 -7.96 -44.76 -14.90
N ASN A 159 -6.95 -44.43 -15.73
CA ASN A 159 -5.79 -43.65 -15.29
C ASN A 159 -6.15 -42.16 -15.30
N ILE A 160 -5.69 -41.43 -14.29
CA ILE A 160 -6.03 -40.02 -14.07
C ILE A 160 -4.81 -39.17 -14.35
N HIS A 161 -5.00 -38.09 -15.09
CA HIS A 161 -4.03 -37.01 -15.20
C HIS A 161 -4.66 -35.67 -14.85
N THR A 162 -4.05 -34.93 -13.93
CA THR A 162 -4.59 -33.70 -13.37
C THR A 162 -3.92 -32.49 -14.01
N TYR A 163 -4.73 -31.61 -14.58
CA TYR A 163 -4.32 -30.29 -15.01
C TYR A 163 -4.77 -29.24 -13.99
N ILE A 164 -3.90 -28.27 -13.70
CA ILE A 164 -4.26 -27.10 -12.88
C ILE A 164 -4.66 -25.97 -13.82
N VAL A 165 -5.94 -25.63 -13.85
CA VAL A 165 -6.46 -24.49 -14.63
C VAL A 165 -6.43 -23.24 -13.77
N LYS A 166 -5.70 -22.24 -14.23
CA LYS A 166 -5.54 -20.94 -13.60
C LYS A 166 -6.15 -19.87 -14.48
N VAL A 167 -7.09 -19.12 -13.93
CA VAL A 167 -7.67 -17.94 -14.58
C VAL A 167 -7.18 -16.71 -13.85
N TYR A 168 -6.54 -15.81 -14.59
CA TYR A 168 -6.04 -14.55 -14.07
C TYR A 168 -6.72 -13.40 -14.83
N ASN A 169 -7.00 -12.30 -14.15
CA ASN A 169 -7.36 -11.04 -14.78
C ASN A 169 -6.16 -10.09 -14.79
N SER A 170 -6.35 -8.87 -15.28
CA SER A 170 -5.27 -7.88 -15.36
C SER A 170 -4.68 -7.46 -14.02
N GLY A 171 -5.28 -7.84 -12.89
CA GLY A 171 -4.88 -7.35 -11.57
C GLY A 171 -5.27 -5.90 -11.31
N LEU A 172 -5.93 -5.23 -12.28
CA LEU A 172 -6.37 -3.85 -12.17
C LEU A 172 -7.80 -3.74 -11.63
N PRO A 173 -8.15 -2.65 -10.94
CA PRO A 173 -9.54 -2.31 -10.67
C PRO A 173 -10.34 -2.15 -11.97
N ILE A 174 -11.64 -2.45 -11.92
CA ILE A 174 -12.53 -2.40 -13.08
C ILE A 174 -13.58 -1.32 -12.87
N ILE A 175 -13.68 -0.38 -13.80
CA ILE A 175 -14.74 0.62 -13.85
C ILE A 175 -15.78 0.25 -14.91
N ARG A 176 -16.99 -0.07 -14.46
CA ARG A 176 -18.16 -0.36 -15.29
C ARG A 176 -19.07 0.84 -15.32
N ILE A 177 -19.44 1.29 -16.51
CA ILE A 177 -20.37 2.40 -16.74
C ILE A 177 -21.45 1.90 -17.69
N GLU A 178 -22.71 1.90 -17.28
CA GLU A 178 -23.84 1.41 -18.07
C GLU A 178 -24.29 2.42 -19.14
N ALA A 179 -23.34 2.91 -19.93
CA ALA A 179 -23.54 3.92 -20.96
C ALA A 179 -23.17 3.36 -22.35
N PRO A 180 -23.69 3.93 -23.45
CA PRO A 180 -23.29 3.53 -24.81
C PRO A 180 -21.78 3.71 -25.06
N ALA A 181 -21.11 2.69 -25.63
CA ALA A 181 -19.67 2.72 -25.89
C ALA A 181 -19.23 3.60 -27.07
N ASP A 182 -20.15 3.98 -27.96
CA ASP A 182 -19.92 4.71 -29.21
C ASP A 182 -20.32 6.20 -29.14
N MET A 183 -20.27 6.81 -27.94
CA MET A 183 -20.66 8.21 -27.76
C MET A 183 -19.87 9.17 -28.65
N ALA A 184 -20.59 9.94 -29.46
CA ALA A 184 -20.03 11.00 -30.30
C ALA A 184 -20.26 12.42 -29.75
N SER A 185 -21.24 12.60 -28.85
CA SER A 185 -21.64 13.91 -28.34
C SER A 185 -20.73 14.40 -27.21
N LYS A 186 -20.22 15.64 -27.31
CA LYS A 186 -19.48 16.34 -26.24
C LYS A 186 -20.40 16.97 -25.17
N VAL A 187 -21.70 16.74 -25.27
CA VAL A 187 -22.70 17.22 -24.30
C VAL A 187 -22.85 16.17 -23.21
N TRP A 188 -22.97 16.62 -21.96
CA TRP A 188 -23.30 15.73 -20.85
C TRP A 188 -24.73 15.20 -21.04
N ASN A 189 -24.87 13.93 -21.43
CA ASN A 189 -26.14 13.33 -21.78
C ASN A 189 -26.35 12.01 -21.04
N GLY A 190 -27.43 11.93 -20.25
CA GLY A 190 -27.82 10.74 -19.50
C GLY A 190 -27.06 10.57 -18.18
N GLU A 191 -27.75 10.03 -17.18
CA GLU A 191 -27.12 9.51 -15.96
C GLU A 191 -27.10 7.98 -16.03
N TYR A 192 -25.91 7.40 -15.89
CA TYR A 192 -25.70 5.97 -16.00
C TYR A 192 -25.19 5.38 -14.68
N PRO A 193 -25.63 4.19 -14.29
CA PRO A 193 -24.96 3.43 -13.22
C PRO A 193 -23.46 3.28 -13.49
N LEU A 194 -22.65 3.52 -12.46
CA LEU A 194 -21.21 3.37 -12.46
C LEU A 194 -20.80 2.55 -11.25
N THR A 195 -20.06 1.46 -11.47
CA THR A 195 -19.47 0.62 -10.42
C THR A 195 -17.96 0.56 -10.63
N LEU A 196 -17.20 0.71 -9.55
CA LEU A 196 -15.76 0.46 -9.50
C LEU A 196 -15.55 -0.76 -8.60
N THR A 197 -14.90 -1.81 -9.10
CA THR A 197 -14.55 -3.01 -8.33
C THR A 197 -13.03 -3.19 -8.26
N SER A 198 -12.54 -3.81 -7.19
CA SER A 198 -11.15 -4.25 -7.11
C SER A 198 -10.91 -5.42 -8.07
N ALA A 199 -9.63 -5.74 -8.33
CA ALA A 199 -9.26 -6.92 -9.11
C ALA A 199 -9.77 -8.24 -8.52
N LYS A 200 -10.13 -8.25 -7.22
CA LYS A 200 -10.70 -9.41 -6.51
C LYS A 200 -12.24 -9.41 -6.50
N GLY A 201 -12.88 -8.45 -7.16
CA GLY A 201 -14.35 -8.35 -7.26
C GLY A 201 -15.03 -7.59 -6.11
N GLU A 202 -14.27 -6.95 -5.21
CA GLU A 202 -14.86 -6.15 -4.13
C GLU A 202 -15.38 -4.83 -4.69
N THR A 203 -16.58 -4.40 -4.31
CA THR A 203 -17.12 -3.11 -4.74
C THR A 203 -16.42 -1.96 -3.99
N LEU A 204 -15.63 -1.16 -4.72
CA LEU A 204 -14.93 0.02 -4.20
C LEU A 204 -15.80 1.28 -4.28
N ALA A 205 -16.61 1.41 -5.32
CA ALA A 205 -17.59 2.50 -5.45
C ALA A 205 -18.80 2.08 -6.28
N GLN A 206 -19.98 2.61 -5.94
CA GLN A 206 -21.20 2.43 -6.71
C GLN A 206 -22.01 3.73 -6.70
N ILE A 207 -22.27 4.30 -7.88
CA ILE A 207 -22.90 5.61 -8.04
C ILE A 207 -23.61 5.74 -9.39
N THR A 208 -24.28 6.86 -9.64
CA THR A 208 -24.68 7.28 -11.00
C THR A 208 -23.76 8.37 -11.50
N ALA A 209 -23.48 8.40 -12.80
CA ALA A 209 -22.63 9.42 -13.41
C ALA A 209 -23.10 9.81 -14.81
N GLU A 210 -22.92 11.09 -15.15
CA GLU A 210 -22.94 11.55 -16.54
C GLU A 210 -21.54 11.31 -17.13
N VAL A 211 -21.47 10.92 -18.40
CA VAL A 211 -20.20 10.64 -19.11
C VAL A 211 -20.22 11.29 -20.48
N LYS A 212 -19.06 11.80 -20.91
CA LYS A 212 -18.88 12.34 -22.27
C LYS A 212 -17.45 12.12 -22.77
N PRO A 213 -17.21 12.03 -24.10
CA PRO A 213 -15.87 12.06 -24.66
C PRO A 213 -15.10 13.35 -24.29
N LYS A 214 -13.77 13.25 -24.18
CA LYS A 214 -12.84 14.38 -23.95
C LYS A 214 -12.00 14.64 -25.21
N GLY A 215 -11.77 15.91 -25.57
CA GLY A 215 -10.90 16.33 -26.68
C GLY A 215 -11.58 16.49 -28.05
N GLY A 216 -10.80 16.84 -29.10
CA GLY A 216 -11.25 17.03 -30.49
C GLY A 216 -11.49 15.72 -31.28
N GLN A 217 -12.23 15.78 -32.39
CA GLN A 217 -12.81 14.62 -33.11
C GLN A 217 -11.83 13.62 -33.78
N ASN A 218 -10.50 13.74 -33.63
CA ASN A 218 -9.57 13.24 -34.65
C ASN A 218 -8.48 12.21 -34.25
N SER A 219 -8.55 11.49 -33.12
CA SER A 219 -7.64 10.34 -32.92
C SER A 219 -8.38 9.01 -32.71
N ALA A 220 -7.70 7.95 -33.13
CA ALA A 220 -8.18 6.62 -33.48
C ALA A 220 -9.09 5.95 -32.44
N SER A 221 -9.92 5.01 -32.91
CA SER A 221 -10.69 3.93 -32.24
C SER A 221 -10.96 3.94 -30.72
N LYS A 222 -10.03 4.36 -29.85
CA LYS A 222 -10.10 4.41 -28.37
C LYS A 222 -10.04 5.85 -27.82
N ARG A 223 -11.10 6.33 -27.18
CA ARG A 223 -11.28 7.74 -26.76
C ARG A 223 -11.09 7.96 -25.28
N ASP A 224 -10.64 9.17 -24.90
CA ASP A 224 -10.69 9.69 -23.52
C ASP A 224 -12.15 10.02 -23.11
N PHE A 225 -12.45 9.92 -21.82
CA PHE A 225 -13.76 10.28 -21.26
C PHE A 225 -13.66 11.20 -20.04
N ASN A 226 -14.60 12.14 -19.93
CA ASN A 226 -14.90 12.87 -18.70
C ASN A 226 -16.07 12.21 -17.99
N ILE A 227 -15.96 12.06 -16.67
CA ILE A 227 -17.00 11.48 -15.80
C ILE A 227 -17.46 12.55 -14.81
N LYS A 228 -18.77 12.61 -14.57
CA LYS A 228 -19.41 13.42 -13.54
C LYS A 228 -20.32 12.56 -12.67
N CYS A 229 -19.84 12.17 -11.50
CA CYS A 229 -20.65 11.47 -10.51
C CYS A 229 -21.75 12.38 -9.95
N SER A 230 -22.91 11.79 -9.64
CA SER A 230 -24.06 12.49 -9.08
C SER A 230 -23.75 13.11 -7.70
N LYS A 231 -22.86 12.48 -6.94
CA LYS A 231 -22.29 13.01 -5.67
C LYS A 231 -20.77 12.89 -5.64
N LYS A 232 -20.11 13.60 -4.70
CA LYS A 232 -18.66 13.47 -4.50
C LYS A 232 -18.34 12.02 -4.09
N THR A 233 -17.50 11.36 -4.85
CA THR A 233 -17.12 9.95 -4.68
C THR A 233 -15.59 9.87 -4.72
N ALA A 234 -14.98 9.06 -3.87
CA ALA A 234 -13.55 8.74 -4.00
C ALA A 234 -13.43 7.52 -4.89
N PHE A 235 -12.43 7.53 -5.77
CA PHE A 235 -12.05 6.34 -6.52
C PHE A 235 -10.65 5.92 -6.06
N VAL A 236 -10.54 4.67 -5.61
CA VAL A 236 -9.31 4.13 -5.01
C VAL A 236 -8.86 5.06 -3.86
N ASP A 237 -7.60 5.52 -3.87
CA ASP A 237 -7.03 6.40 -2.83
C ASP A 237 -7.02 7.88 -3.22
N MET A 238 -7.82 8.28 -4.21
CA MET A 238 -7.91 9.67 -4.66
C MET A 238 -9.00 10.47 -3.92
N ALA A 239 -8.79 11.79 -3.80
CA ALA A 239 -9.68 12.68 -3.07
C ALA A 239 -11.11 12.69 -3.64
N LYS A 240 -12.12 12.73 -2.76
CA LYS A 240 -13.55 12.69 -3.15
C LYS A 240 -13.90 13.86 -4.08
N ASN A 241 -14.36 13.56 -5.29
CA ASN A 241 -14.82 14.56 -6.24
C ASN A 241 -15.99 14.05 -7.09
N LYS A 242 -16.70 14.96 -7.77
CA LYS A 242 -17.66 14.60 -8.79
C LYS A 242 -17.00 14.37 -10.14
N ARG A 243 -15.86 14.99 -10.42
CA ARG A 243 -15.24 15.06 -11.75
C ARG A 243 -14.00 14.18 -11.85
N TRP A 244 -13.98 13.32 -12.86
CA TRP A 244 -12.89 12.37 -13.13
C TRP A 244 -12.61 12.30 -14.62
N VAL A 245 -11.41 11.85 -14.99
CA VAL A 245 -11.01 11.64 -16.38
C VAL A 245 -10.53 10.21 -16.55
N LEU A 246 -10.95 9.56 -17.62
CA LEU A 246 -10.37 8.32 -18.13
C LEU A 246 -9.51 8.70 -19.34
N LEU A 247 -8.18 8.62 -19.19
CA LEU A 247 -7.23 8.82 -20.29
C LEU A 247 -7.00 7.49 -20.99
N SER A 248 -7.25 7.44 -22.30
CA SER A 248 -7.10 6.21 -23.10
C SER A 248 -5.65 5.87 -23.39
N ASN A 249 -4.76 6.87 -23.29
CA ASN A 249 -3.36 6.80 -23.72
C ASN A 249 -3.21 6.33 -25.18
N ALA A 250 -4.20 6.58 -26.04
CA ALA A 250 -4.21 6.05 -27.41
C ALA A 250 -3.02 6.55 -28.27
N ASP A 251 -2.49 7.74 -27.97
CA ASP A 251 -1.31 8.29 -28.65
C ASP A 251 0.02 7.83 -28.00
N ASP A 252 -0.03 7.03 -26.92
CA ASP A 252 1.12 6.60 -26.12
C ASP A 252 1.22 5.07 -26.09
N ALA A 253 2.07 4.53 -26.97
CA ALA A 253 2.33 3.09 -27.07
C ALA A 253 2.91 2.45 -25.78
N SER A 254 3.48 3.25 -24.88
CA SER A 254 3.93 2.73 -23.57
C SER A 254 2.82 2.79 -22.52
N MET A 255 1.79 3.61 -22.72
CA MET A 255 0.74 3.94 -21.74
C MET A 255 1.23 4.55 -20.43
N LEU A 256 2.54 4.83 -20.32
CA LEU A 256 3.25 5.20 -19.09
C LEU A 256 3.64 6.68 -19.05
N ARG A 257 3.56 7.43 -20.15
CA ARG A 257 4.10 8.80 -20.23
C ARG A 257 3.30 9.80 -19.39
N ALA A 258 1.97 9.70 -19.43
CA ALA A 258 1.11 10.53 -18.58
C ALA A 258 1.38 10.26 -17.08
N LYS A 259 1.47 8.97 -16.71
CA LYS A 259 1.78 8.53 -15.34
C LYS A 259 3.17 9.00 -14.89
N ALA A 260 4.20 8.85 -15.73
CA ALA A 260 5.55 9.32 -15.46
C ALA A 260 5.60 10.85 -15.24
N GLY A 261 4.84 11.60 -16.03
CA GLY A 261 4.66 13.03 -15.82
C GLY A 261 4.04 13.36 -14.46
N PHE A 262 2.97 12.66 -14.07
CA PHE A 262 2.35 12.86 -12.75
C PHE A 262 3.26 12.46 -11.59
N VAL A 263 4.05 11.40 -11.74
CA VAL A 263 5.08 11.01 -10.75
C VAL A 263 6.09 12.14 -10.58
N LEU A 264 6.68 12.64 -11.68
CA LEU A 264 7.59 13.79 -11.62
C LEU A 264 6.94 15.00 -10.94
N GLY A 265 5.71 15.35 -11.34
CA GLY A 265 5.02 16.51 -10.77
C GLY A 265 4.73 16.41 -9.27
N LYS A 266 4.70 15.20 -8.69
CA LYS A 266 4.54 14.98 -7.24
C LYS A 266 5.85 15.17 -6.48
N GLU A 267 7.00 14.90 -7.11
CA GLU A 267 8.32 15.13 -6.53
C GLU A 267 8.71 16.63 -6.49
N LEU A 268 8.04 17.45 -7.29
CA LEU A 268 8.35 18.86 -7.45
C LEU A 268 7.50 19.72 -6.51
N THR A 269 8.02 20.03 -5.32
CA THR A 269 7.22 20.66 -4.25
C THR A 269 6.73 22.09 -4.54
N GLY A 270 7.23 22.77 -5.57
CA GLY A 270 6.69 24.06 -6.05
C GLY A 270 5.34 23.89 -6.77
N MET A 271 5.00 22.66 -7.17
CA MET A 271 3.70 22.30 -7.69
C MET A 271 2.73 22.12 -6.51
N SER A 272 1.82 23.07 -6.26
CA SER A 272 0.87 22.93 -5.13
C SER A 272 -0.09 21.75 -5.27
N TRP A 273 -0.26 21.25 -6.48
CA TRP A 273 -1.06 20.08 -6.78
C TRP A 273 -0.63 19.50 -8.14
N THR A 274 -0.62 18.17 -8.21
CA THR A 274 -0.45 17.36 -9.42
C THR A 274 -1.48 16.24 -9.36
N PRO A 275 -2.19 15.92 -10.47
CA PRO A 275 -3.19 14.87 -10.46
C PRO A 275 -2.68 13.54 -9.92
N SER A 276 -3.48 12.90 -9.06
CA SER A 276 -3.33 11.47 -8.81
C SER A 276 -4.01 10.66 -9.91
N SER A 277 -3.54 9.43 -10.10
CA SER A 277 -4.03 8.56 -11.17
C SER A 277 -3.78 7.08 -10.88
N GLU A 278 -4.68 6.22 -11.33
CA GLU A 278 -4.61 4.76 -11.19
C GLU A 278 -4.98 4.07 -12.50
N TYR A 279 -4.35 2.94 -12.82
CA TYR A 279 -4.72 2.15 -13.99
C TYR A 279 -5.98 1.34 -13.70
N VAL A 280 -6.90 1.31 -14.67
CA VAL A 280 -8.17 0.58 -14.55
C VAL A 280 -8.52 -0.09 -15.87
N GLU A 281 -9.27 -1.18 -15.79
CA GLU A 281 -10.02 -1.72 -16.93
C GLU A 281 -11.34 -0.97 -17.07
N VAL A 282 -11.69 -0.54 -18.29
CA VAL A 282 -12.94 0.17 -18.55
C VAL A 282 -13.93 -0.73 -19.28
N VAL A 283 -15.13 -0.83 -18.72
CA VAL A 283 -16.29 -1.45 -19.38
C VAL A 283 -17.38 -0.40 -19.54
N MET A 284 -17.88 -0.24 -20.77
CA MET A 284 -18.94 0.69 -21.11
C MET A 284 -20.11 -0.10 -21.74
N GLY A 285 -21.20 -0.24 -20.97
CA GLY A 285 -22.31 -1.13 -21.29
C GLY A 285 -21.86 -2.60 -21.33
N ASP A 286 -22.02 -3.22 -22.48
CA ASP A 286 -21.60 -4.59 -22.78
C ASP A 286 -20.21 -4.67 -23.43
N LYS A 287 -19.49 -3.55 -23.55
CA LYS A 287 -18.21 -3.49 -24.26
C LYS A 287 -17.04 -3.22 -23.31
N HIS A 288 -16.05 -4.12 -23.31
CA HIS A 288 -14.74 -3.86 -22.73
C HIS A 288 -13.95 -2.93 -23.66
N LEU A 289 -13.46 -1.82 -23.11
CA LEU A 289 -12.70 -0.80 -23.84
C LEU A 289 -11.18 -0.91 -23.59
N GLY A 290 -10.77 -1.87 -22.74
CA GLY A 290 -9.38 -2.08 -22.36
C GLY A 290 -8.91 -1.16 -21.24
N THR A 291 -7.59 -0.98 -21.17
CA THR A 291 -6.91 -0.30 -20.08
C THR A 291 -6.99 1.22 -20.21
N TYR A 292 -7.26 1.92 -19.12
CA TYR A 292 -7.23 3.37 -19.06
C TYR A 292 -6.44 3.84 -17.84
N LEU A 293 -5.98 5.08 -17.89
CA LEU A 293 -5.50 5.79 -16.71
C LEU A 293 -6.64 6.64 -16.15
N LEU A 294 -7.25 6.20 -15.05
CA LEU A 294 -8.22 6.97 -14.28
C LEU A 294 -7.48 8.04 -13.49
N CYS A 295 -7.78 9.31 -13.73
CA CYS A 295 -7.10 10.41 -13.07
C CYS A 295 -8.04 11.51 -12.57
N GLU A 296 -7.52 12.29 -11.63
CA GLU A 296 -8.19 13.48 -11.14
C GLU A 296 -8.28 14.56 -12.23
N GLN A 297 -9.46 15.15 -12.39
CA GLN A 297 -9.63 16.31 -13.27
C GLN A 297 -9.11 17.58 -12.59
N ILE A 298 -8.40 18.45 -13.34
CA ILE A 298 -8.00 19.79 -12.89
C ILE A 298 -9.25 20.59 -12.54
N ARG A 299 -9.45 20.83 -11.25
CA ARG A 299 -10.62 21.51 -10.68
C ARG A 299 -10.24 22.18 -9.37
N VAL A 300 -10.93 23.26 -9.06
CA VAL A 300 -10.92 23.91 -7.76
C VAL A 300 -11.77 23.07 -6.81
N SER A 301 -11.11 22.38 -5.89
CA SER A 301 -11.79 21.58 -4.87
C SER A 301 -10.82 21.18 -3.77
N GLU A 302 -11.36 20.95 -2.57
CA GLU A 302 -10.63 20.31 -1.47
C GLU A 302 -9.94 19.02 -1.93
N GLY A 303 -8.65 18.87 -1.60
CA GLY A 303 -7.80 17.77 -2.04
C GLY A 303 -7.25 17.88 -3.46
N ARG A 304 -7.59 18.95 -4.22
CA ARG A 304 -7.03 19.26 -5.54
C ARG A 304 -6.41 20.66 -5.60
N VAL A 305 -6.79 21.49 -6.58
CA VAL A 305 -6.29 22.86 -6.69
C VAL A 305 -6.91 23.71 -5.57
N LYS A 306 -6.04 24.32 -4.75
CA LYS A 306 -6.42 25.10 -3.56
C LYS A 306 -6.28 26.61 -3.82
N GLU A 307 -7.12 27.16 -4.69
CA GLU A 307 -7.34 28.61 -4.86
C GLU A 307 -8.73 28.87 -5.43
N ASP A 308 -9.13 30.14 -5.53
CA ASP A 308 -10.46 30.55 -6.02
C ASP A 308 -10.73 30.15 -7.48
N ALA A 309 -9.68 30.05 -8.31
CA ALA A 309 -9.79 29.73 -9.73
C ALA A 309 -8.51 29.07 -10.28
N VAL A 310 -8.68 28.26 -11.33
CA VAL A 310 -7.59 27.72 -12.15
C VAL A 310 -7.77 28.15 -13.60
N TRP A 311 -6.67 28.57 -14.21
CA TRP A 311 -6.61 29.22 -15.51
C TRP A 311 -5.68 28.46 -16.45
N GLU A 312 -5.91 28.59 -17.75
CA GLU A 312 -5.05 28.00 -18.78
C GLU A 312 -4.67 29.07 -19.82
N ILE A 313 -3.37 29.16 -20.12
CA ILE A 313 -2.89 29.89 -21.30
C ILE A 313 -3.05 28.98 -22.52
N THR A 314 -3.95 29.35 -23.44
CA THR A 314 -4.31 28.49 -24.56
C THR A 314 -4.78 29.26 -25.80
N ASP A 315 -4.49 28.70 -26.96
CA ASP A 315 -5.08 29.07 -28.25
C ASP A 315 -6.38 28.28 -28.54
N ASP A 316 -6.65 27.22 -27.78
CA ASP A 316 -7.79 26.32 -27.93
C ASP A 316 -8.98 26.80 -27.09
N ILE A 317 -9.64 27.85 -27.58
CA ILE A 317 -10.79 28.48 -26.92
C ILE A 317 -12.07 28.06 -27.63
N GLU A 318 -12.98 27.44 -26.87
CA GLU A 318 -14.29 27.01 -27.36
C GLU A 318 -15.33 28.14 -27.24
N ALA A 319 -16.46 28.03 -27.95
CA ALA A 319 -17.45 29.10 -28.05
C ALA A 319 -18.12 29.47 -26.70
N ASP A 320 -18.13 28.55 -25.75
CA ASP A 320 -18.71 28.68 -24.41
C ASP A 320 -17.65 28.89 -23.31
N ASP A 321 -16.36 28.98 -23.67
CA ASP A 321 -15.30 29.27 -22.71
C ASP A 321 -15.40 30.72 -22.22
N GLU A 322 -15.12 30.93 -20.93
CA GLU A 322 -14.85 32.25 -20.39
C GLU A 322 -13.36 32.55 -20.51
N TRP A 323 -12.99 33.66 -21.17
CA TRP A 323 -11.59 33.95 -21.49
C TRP A 323 -11.31 35.45 -21.68
N PHE A 324 -10.03 35.81 -21.64
CA PHE A 324 -9.54 37.15 -21.93
C PHE A 324 -8.22 37.15 -22.71
N VAL A 325 -7.87 38.32 -23.25
CA VAL A 325 -6.55 38.61 -23.82
C VAL A 325 -5.87 39.67 -22.96
N SER A 326 -4.62 39.43 -22.58
CA SER A 326 -3.79 40.39 -21.87
C SER A 326 -3.37 41.57 -22.76
N ASP A 327 -2.84 42.64 -22.17
CA ASP A 327 -2.33 43.81 -22.89
C ASP A 327 -1.12 43.47 -23.77
N LYS A 328 -0.47 42.33 -23.56
CA LYS A 328 0.64 41.81 -24.38
C LYS A 328 0.22 40.66 -25.32
N GLY A 329 -1.08 40.34 -25.38
CA GLY A 329 -1.62 39.38 -26.35
C GLY A 329 -1.71 37.93 -25.85
N THR A 330 -1.46 37.66 -24.57
CA THR A 330 -1.60 36.33 -23.98
C THR A 330 -3.07 35.99 -23.82
N LYS A 331 -3.50 34.87 -24.43
CA LYS A 331 -4.86 34.37 -24.32
C LYS A 331 -4.99 33.44 -23.12
N VAL A 332 -5.98 33.70 -22.27
CA VAL A 332 -6.19 32.96 -21.02
C VAL A 332 -7.65 32.59 -20.90
N ARG A 333 -7.95 31.32 -20.65
CA ARG A 333 -9.30 30.84 -20.32
C ARG A 333 -9.43 30.37 -18.88
N LEU A 334 -10.64 30.50 -18.33
CA LEU A 334 -11.01 29.91 -17.05
C LEU A 334 -11.25 28.41 -17.21
N VAL A 335 -10.58 27.59 -16.40
CA VAL A 335 -10.76 26.13 -16.38
C VAL A 335 -11.80 25.74 -15.33
N ASP A 336 -11.75 26.36 -14.15
CA ASP A 336 -12.68 26.13 -13.04
C ASP A 336 -12.59 27.25 -11.98
N SER A 337 -13.67 27.49 -11.24
CA SER A 337 -13.74 28.45 -10.12
C SER A 337 -14.53 27.91 -8.92
N ALA A 338 -14.20 28.38 -7.71
CA ALA A 338 -14.93 28.09 -6.47
C ALA A 338 -16.23 28.88 -6.34
N GLU A 339 -16.25 30.12 -6.85
CA GLU A 339 -17.41 31.01 -6.85
C GLU A 339 -18.17 30.91 -8.19
N ASP A 340 -19.49 31.10 -8.14
CA ASP A 340 -20.37 31.20 -9.33
C ASP A 340 -20.22 32.56 -10.07
N ASP A 341 -19.29 33.43 -9.63
CA ASP A 341 -19.04 34.75 -10.23
C ASP A 341 -17.70 34.77 -10.98
N ALA A 342 -17.70 34.14 -12.14
CA ALA A 342 -16.53 34.01 -13.00
C ALA A 342 -16.03 35.37 -13.53
N SER A 343 -16.88 36.41 -13.56
CA SER A 343 -16.49 37.77 -13.97
C SER A 343 -15.52 38.43 -12.98
N LYS A 344 -15.69 38.21 -11.68
CA LYS A 344 -14.78 38.74 -10.65
C LYS A 344 -13.39 38.09 -10.73
N GLU A 345 -13.36 36.76 -10.87
CA GLU A 345 -12.09 36.02 -11.01
C GLU A 345 -11.38 36.38 -12.32
N MET A 346 -12.13 36.63 -13.40
CA MET A 346 -11.61 37.13 -14.67
C MET A 346 -10.84 38.45 -14.51
N GLU A 347 -11.44 39.44 -13.86
CA GLU A 347 -10.79 40.75 -13.63
C GLU A 347 -9.54 40.63 -12.75
N LYS A 348 -9.56 39.76 -11.74
CA LYS A 348 -8.41 39.45 -10.87
C LYS A 348 -7.26 38.84 -11.67
N ALA A 349 -7.54 37.81 -12.46
CA ALA A 349 -6.54 37.14 -13.29
C ALA A 349 -5.97 38.08 -14.37
N LYS A 350 -6.84 38.82 -15.07
CA LYS A 350 -6.43 39.80 -16.08
C LYS A 350 -5.54 40.89 -15.51
N THR A 351 -5.88 41.40 -14.32
CA THR A 351 -5.07 42.40 -13.63
C THR A 351 -3.69 41.85 -13.25
N ALA A 352 -3.63 40.64 -12.70
CA ALA A 352 -2.38 40.00 -12.29
C ALA A 352 -1.46 39.76 -13.50
N VAL A 353 -2.00 39.17 -14.57
CA VAL A 353 -1.27 38.91 -15.82
C VAL A 353 -0.76 40.22 -16.44
N ASN A 354 -1.61 41.24 -16.56
CA ASN A 354 -1.20 42.53 -17.15
C ASN A 354 -0.10 43.22 -16.33
N LYS A 355 -0.14 43.16 -15.00
CA LYS A 355 0.90 43.72 -14.12
C LYS A 355 2.22 42.98 -14.27
N PHE A 356 2.17 41.64 -14.23
CA PHE A 356 3.33 40.78 -14.41
C PHE A 356 3.99 41.03 -15.77
N GLU A 357 3.23 40.97 -16.86
CA GLU A 357 3.76 41.17 -18.21
C GLU A 357 4.30 42.59 -18.42
N SER A 358 3.65 43.60 -17.82
CA SER A 358 4.17 44.97 -17.85
C SER A 358 5.54 45.09 -17.17
N ALA A 359 5.77 44.37 -16.06
CA ALA A 359 7.08 44.33 -15.41
C ALA A 359 8.11 43.55 -16.25
N LEU A 360 7.74 42.34 -16.66
CA LEU A 360 8.59 41.40 -17.42
C LEU A 360 9.09 42.01 -18.74
N TYR A 361 8.20 42.57 -19.54
CA TYR A 361 8.56 43.16 -20.83
C TYR A 361 9.01 44.63 -20.72
N GLY A 362 8.76 45.28 -19.58
CA GLY A 362 9.21 46.65 -19.29
C GLY A 362 10.63 46.75 -18.72
N GLY A 363 11.29 45.63 -18.44
CA GLY A 363 12.65 45.60 -17.85
C GLY A 363 12.69 45.97 -16.37
N LYS A 364 11.58 45.76 -15.65
CA LYS A 364 11.50 45.91 -14.18
C LYS A 364 11.55 44.52 -13.53
N SER A 365 11.92 44.45 -12.24
CA SER A 365 11.81 43.19 -11.48
C SER A 365 10.36 42.72 -11.48
N PHE A 366 10.18 41.41 -11.67
CA PHE A 366 8.89 40.73 -11.73
C PHE A 366 8.61 39.88 -10.49
N ASP A 367 9.56 39.77 -9.56
CA ASP A 367 9.55 38.84 -8.42
C ASP A 367 8.35 39.05 -7.50
N SER A 368 7.88 40.29 -7.36
CA SER A 368 6.69 40.62 -6.56
C SER A 368 5.36 40.12 -7.15
N TYR A 369 5.34 39.66 -8.41
CA TYR A 369 4.13 39.26 -9.13
C TYR A 369 4.03 37.74 -9.35
N ILE A 370 5.05 36.97 -8.99
CA ILE A 370 5.10 35.53 -9.22
C ILE A 370 5.42 34.77 -7.93
N ASP A 371 4.95 33.54 -7.85
CA ASP A 371 5.55 32.52 -6.99
C ASP A 371 6.74 31.90 -7.74
N GLU A 372 7.94 32.36 -7.41
CA GLU A 372 9.18 31.91 -8.08
C GLU A 372 9.36 30.38 -8.00
N ASN A 373 9.12 29.79 -6.83
CA ASN A 373 9.28 28.33 -6.64
C ASN A 373 8.32 27.55 -7.53
N SER A 374 7.07 28.01 -7.64
CA SER A 374 6.06 27.41 -8.50
C SER A 374 6.45 27.53 -9.98
N PHE A 375 6.97 28.68 -10.41
CA PHE A 375 7.47 28.86 -11.78
C PHE A 375 8.67 27.96 -12.09
N VAL A 376 9.66 27.92 -11.19
CA VAL A 376 10.89 27.14 -11.38
C VAL A 376 10.58 25.64 -11.47
N ASP A 377 9.78 25.10 -10.56
CA ASP A 377 9.42 23.68 -10.58
C ASP A 377 8.51 23.35 -11.79
N TRP A 378 7.58 24.22 -12.15
CA TRP A 378 6.75 24.04 -13.35
C TRP A 378 7.57 24.07 -14.65
N ILE A 379 8.58 24.94 -14.74
CA ILE A 379 9.53 24.97 -15.86
C ILE A 379 10.21 23.60 -15.95
N TRP A 380 10.75 23.08 -14.86
CA TRP A 380 11.44 21.79 -14.88
C TRP A 380 10.52 20.62 -15.16
N ALA A 381 9.32 20.59 -14.59
CA ALA A 381 8.31 19.57 -14.88
C ALA A 381 8.09 19.42 -16.39
N ASN A 382 7.88 20.55 -17.07
CA ASN A 382 7.64 20.57 -18.51
C ASN A 382 8.92 20.43 -19.35
N GLU A 383 10.06 20.98 -18.91
CA GLU A 383 11.33 20.90 -19.63
C GLU A 383 11.89 19.47 -19.60
N ILE A 384 11.75 18.76 -18.48
CA ILE A 384 12.13 17.34 -18.36
C ILE A 384 11.21 16.48 -19.23
N CYS A 385 9.89 16.73 -19.19
CA CYS A 385 8.95 16.07 -20.08
C CYS A 385 9.14 16.47 -21.55
N LYS A 386 9.78 17.61 -21.80
CA LYS A 386 9.94 18.27 -23.08
C LYS A 386 8.59 18.57 -23.76
N ASN A 387 7.72 19.28 -23.04
CA ASN A 387 6.47 19.77 -23.60
C ASN A 387 6.74 20.88 -24.63
N GLU A 388 6.39 20.65 -25.90
CA GLU A 388 6.65 21.58 -27.01
C GLU A 388 5.45 22.48 -27.36
N HIS A 389 4.32 22.34 -26.66
CA HIS A 389 3.10 23.11 -26.90
C HIS A 389 2.78 24.13 -25.80
N LEU A 390 3.71 24.40 -24.90
CA LEU A 390 3.51 25.40 -23.86
C LEU A 390 3.19 26.78 -24.43
N PHE A 391 2.37 27.52 -23.69
CA PHE A 391 1.78 28.81 -24.09
C PHE A 391 0.87 28.76 -25.32
N LYS A 392 0.52 27.56 -25.81
CA LYS A 392 -0.55 27.33 -26.81
C LYS A 392 -1.67 26.44 -26.27
N LYS A 393 -1.39 25.60 -25.28
CA LYS A 393 -2.33 24.78 -24.51
C LYS A 393 -1.61 24.11 -23.34
N ASP A 394 -2.36 23.51 -22.43
CA ASP A 394 -1.86 22.72 -21.30
C ASP A 394 -0.92 23.50 -20.36
N CYS A 395 -1.13 24.82 -20.30
CA CYS A 395 -0.32 25.75 -19.53
C CYS A 395 -1.16 26.34 -18.38
N TYR A 396 -1.23 25.62 -17.27
CA TYR A 396 -2.13 25.94 -16.16
C TYR A 396 -1.48 26.80 -15.07
N PHE A 397 -2.24 27.74 -14.53
CA PHE A 397 -1.81 28.58 -13.43
C PHE A 397 -2.99 29.00 -12.53
N ARG A 398 -2.63 29.57 -11.38
CA ARG A 398 -3.57 30.12 -10.39
C ARG A 398 -3.09 31.49 -9.93
N ILE A 399 -4.01 32.27 -9.37
CA ILE A 399 -3.69 33.50 -8.65
C ILE A 399 -3.75 33.20 -7.16
N THR A 400 -2.61 33.32 -6.49
CA THR A 400 -2.50 33.08 -5.05
C THR A 400 -3.28 34.12 -4.24
N SER A 401 -3.56 33.81 -2.98
CA SER A 401 -4.23 34.74 -2.05
C SER A 401 -3.53 36.10 -1.89
N ASP A 402 -2.21 36.18 -2.07
CA ASP A 402 -1.43 37.43 -2.06
C ASP A 402 -1.31 38.11 -3.45
N GLY A 403 -2.00 37.57 -4.46
CA GLY A 403 -2.15 38.18 -5.78
C GLY A 403 -1.03 37.84 -6.77
N LYS A 404 -0.21 36.82 -6.49
CA LYS A 404 0.87 36.37 -7.37
C LYS A 404 0.39 35.29 -8.34
N ILE A 405 1.07 35.18 -9.47
CA ILE A 405 0.86 34.08 -10.42
C ILE A 405 1.67 32.87 -9.93
N ALA A 406 1.02 31.72 -9.78
CA ALA A 406 1.67 30.45 -9.48
C ALA A 406 1.33 29.42 -10.56
N MET A 407 2.36 28.79 -11.15
CA MET A 407 2.24 27.81 -12.23
C MET A 407 2.04 26.39 -11.68
N SER A 408 0.89 25.77 -11.96
CA SER A 408 0.55 24.37 -11.69
C SER A 408 -0.95 24.18 -11.95
N PRO A 409 -1.42 22.95 -12.24
CA PRO A 409 -0.67 21.69 -12.36
C PRO A 409 -0.03 21.47 -13.75
N ILE A 410 0.70 20.36 -13.91
CA ILE A 410 0.96 19.76 -15.23
C ILE A 410 -0.16 18.78 -15.58
N PHE A 411 -0.48 18.65 -16.86
CA PHE A 411 -1.47 17.72 -17.37
C PHE A 411 -1.12 17.28 -18.79
N SER A 412 -1.60 16.10 -19.19
CA SER A 412 -1.53 15.59 -20.57
C SER A 412 -0.11 15.49 -21.20
N ASN A 413 0.75 14.64 -20.62
CA ASN A 413 2.12 14.41 -21.12
C ASN A 413 2.25 13.24 -22.11
N GLU A 414 1.14 12.60 -22.52
CA GLU A 414 1.13 11.44 -23.42
C GLU A 414 1.86 11.65 -24.76
N LYS A 415 1.98 12.90 -25.23
CA LYS A 415 2.65 13.24 -26.50
C LYS A 415 4.15 13.51 -26.38
N TRP A 416 4.68 13.59 -25.16
CA TRP A 416 6.05 14.03 -24.90
C TRP A 416 6.92 12.87 -24.41
N LEU A 417 8.01 13.17 -23.69
CA LEU A 417 8.91 12.13 -23.16
C LEU A 417 9.42 11.18 -24.25
N GLY A 418 9.88 11.75 -25.37
CA GLY A 418 10.48 10.98 -26.46
C GLY A 418 9.49 10.27 -27.38
N ASN A 419 8.18 10.47 -27.19
CA ASN A 419 7.18 9.90 -28.08
C ASN A 419 7.37 10.39 -29.53
N ASN A 420 6.96 9.58 -30.51
CA ASN A 420 7.07 9.88 -31.96
C ASN A 420 8.47 10.34 -32.42
N GLY A 421 9.54 9.85 -31.77
CA GLY A 421 10.92 10.18 -32.13
C GLY A 421 11.39 11.56 -31.66
N GLN A 422 10.72 12.18 -30.69
CA GLN A 422 11.15 13.44 -30.09
C GLN A 422 12.58 13.30 -29.53
N SER A 423 13.48 14.21 -29.91
CA SER A 423 14.87 14.20 -29.42
C SER A 423 14.93 14.43 -27.90
N TYR A 424 15.88 13.81 -27.20
CA TYR A 424 16.16 14.10 -25.79
C TYR A 424 16.97 15.39 -25.60
N GLU A 425 17.51 15.98 -26.67
CA GLU A 425 18.31 17.20 -26.64
C GLU A 425 17.48 18.45 -26.98
N GLY A 426 17.99 19.61 -26.60
CA GLY A 426 17.40 20.91 -26.90
C GLY A 426 16.41 21.36 -25.83
N PHE A 427 16.35 22.68 -25.64
CA PHE A 427 15.47 23.32 -24.68
C PHE A 427 14.15 23.74 -25.33
N SER A 428 13.03 23.48 -24.66
CA SER A 428 11.68 23.80 -25.16
C SER A 428 10.98 24.86 -24.30
N THR A 429 10.72 24.52 -23.04
CA THR A 429 9.97 25.35 -22.08
C THR A 429 10.68 26.67 -21.82
N ILE A 430 11.99 26.63 -21.55
CA ILE A 430 12.74 27.86 -21.24
C ILE A 430 12.86 28.83 -22.42
N ASN A 431 12.59 28.38 -23.64
CA ASN A 431 12.60 29.18 -24.86
C ASN A 431 11.19 29.60 -25.31
N SER A 432 10.19 29.44 -24.44
CA SER A 432 8.78 29.66 -24.80
C SER A 432 8.14 30.74 -23.93
N GLY A 433 7.30 31.58 -24.54
CA GLY A 433 6.40 32.52 -23.86
C GLY A 433 7.07 33.40 -22.80
N TRP A 434 6.54 33.37 -21.58
CA TRP A 434 7.09 34.14 -20.46
C TRP A 434 8.49 33.67 -20.06
N CYS A 435 8.75 32.36 -20.12
CA CYS A 435 9.99 31.76 -19.65
C CYS A 435 11.21 32.28 -20.42
N GLU A 436 11.11 32.44 -21.75
CA GLU A 436 12.19 32.99 -22.58
C GLU A 436 12.66 34.36 -22.08
N LYS A 437 11.70 35.21 -21.65
CA LYS A 437 12.01 36.54 -21.14
C LYS A 437 12.52 36.50 -19.70
N MET A 438 11.93 35.66 -18.84
CA MET A 438 12.33 35.51 -17.44
C MET A 438 13.75 34.95 -17.30
N MET A 439 14.14 34.00 -18.16
CA MET A 439 15.50 33.45 -18.22
C MET A 439 16.56 34.49 -18.62
N GLN A 440 16.16 35.71 -18.96
CA GLN A 440 17.09 36.82 -19.14
C GLN A 440 17.53 37.46 -17.83
N ASP A 441 16.78 37.26 -16.75
CA ASP A 441 17.13 37.69 -15.41
C ASP A 441 18.19 36.76 -14.79
N VAL A 442 19.19 37.34 -14.15
CA VAL A 442 20.35 36.63 -13.60
C VAL A 442 19.96 35.80 -12.37
N ASP A 443 19.12 36.35 -11.50
CA ASP A 443 18.73 35.67 -10.27
C ASP A 443 17.72 34.55 -10.59
N PHE A 444 16.74 34.81 -11.45
CA PHE A 444 15.78 33.78 -11.88
C PHE A 444 16.43 32.64 -12.67
N SER A 445 17.31 32.94 -13.64
CA SER A 445 18.03 31.87 -14.37
C SER A 445 18.96 31.07 -13.45
N SER A 446 19.54 31.70 -12.43
CA SER A 446 20.31 31.00 -11.39
C SER A 446 19.43 30.10 -10.53
N ALA A 447 18.22 30.54 -10.15
CA ALA A 447 17.26 29.73 -9.41
C ALA A 447 16.84 28.48 -10.22
N VAL A 448 16.52 28.64 -11.51
CA VAL A 448 16.21 27.53 -12.42
C VAL A 448 17.38 26.55 -12.52
N CYS A 449 18.58 27.05 -12.78
CA CYS A 449 19.81 26.27 -12.91
C CYS A 449 20.15 25.47 -11.63
N ASN A 450 20.08 26.11 -10.46
CA ASN A 450 20.33 25.46 -9.17
C ASN A 450 19.27 24.41 -8.85
N ARG A 451 18.00 24.70 -9.15
CA ARG A 451 16.92 23.77 -8.86
C ARG A 451 17.09 22.44 -9.59
N PHE A 452 17.59 22.45 -10.83
CA PHE A 452 17.87 21.20 -11.55
C PHE A 452 18.80 20.26 -10.79
N LYS A 453 19.84 20.82 -10.14
CA LYS A 453 20.82 20.05 -9.37
C LYS A 453 20.16 19.37 -8.17
N GLU A 454 19.16 20.01 -7.57
CA GLU A 454 18.41 19.46 -6.45
C GLU A 454 17.44 18.34 -6.87
N ILE A 455 16.87 18.45 -8.07
CA ILE A 455 15.86 17.50 -8.57
C ILE A 455 16.43 16.45 -9.52
N ALA A 456 17.74 16.46 -9.80
CA ALA A 456 18.35 15.52 -10.74
C ALA A 456 18.12 14.06 -10.32
N SER A 457 18.02 13.79 -9.01
CA SER A 457 17.69 12.47 -8.46
C SER A 457 16.28 11.98 -8.81
N THR A 458 15.36 12.85 -9.24
CA THR A 458 14.02 12.43 -9.68
C THR A 458 14.08 11.52 -10.91
N GLU A 459 15.19 11.47 -11.66
CA GLU A 459 15.41 10.51 -12.73
C GLU A 459 15.20 9.05 -12.27
N SER A 460 15.78 8.67 -11.12
CA SER A 460 15.65 7.31 -10.61
C SER A 460 14.23 7.04 -10.14
N VAL A 461 13.57 8.04 -9.52
CA VAL A 461 12.17 7.91 -9.09
C VAL A 461 11.26 7.62 -10.28
N ILE A 462 11.38 8.39 -11.36
CA ILE A 462 10.53 8.23 -12.56
C ILE A 462 10.84 6.90 -13.27
N THR A 463 12.11 6.54 -13.41
CA THR A 463 12.49 5.29 -14.11
C THR A 463 12.13 4.04 -13.31
N SER A 464 12.20 4.09 -11.97
CA SER A 464 11.68 3.04 -11.10
C SER A 464 10.15 2.93 -11.21
N ALA A 465 9.43 4.06 -11.20
CA ALA A 465 7.97 4.04 -11.39
C ALA A 465 7.57 3.48 -12.76
N ILE A 466 8.33 3.76 -13.82
CA ILE A 466 8.09 3.17 -15.14
C ILE A 466 8.21 1.65 -15.09
N GLU A 467 9.21 1.09 -14.41
CA GLU A 467 9.38 -0.36 -14.30
C GLU A 467 8.26 -0.99 -13.46
N GLU A 468 7.93 -0.39 -12.32
CA GLU A 468 6.82 -0.82 -11.46
C GLU A 468 5.49 -0.86 -12.22
N TYR A 469 5.14 0.23 -12.90
CA TYR A 469 3.87 0.31 -13.62
C TYR A 469 3.86 -0.50 -14.91
N LYS A 470 5.00 -0.67 -15.58
CA LYS A 470 5.13 -1.63 -16.69
C LYS A 470 4.76 -3.03 -16.22
N ASP A 471 5.32 -3.48 -15.09
CA ASP A 471 5.04 -4.81 -14.57
C ASP A 471 3.57 -4.93 -14.13
N LEU A 472 3.03 -3.89 -13.47
CA LEU A 472 1.61 -3.84 -13.09
C LEU A 472 0.67 -3.99 -14.29
N ILE A 473 0.91 -3.27 -15.39
CA ILE A 473 -0.02 -3.24 -16.53
C ILE A 473 0.31 -4.27 -17.61
N SER A 474 1.35 -5.09 -17.46
CA SER A 474 1.86 -5.96 -18.53
C SER A 474 0.77 -6.83 -19.17
N ALA A 475 -0.02 -7.53 -18.35
CA ALA A 475 -1.09 -8.39 -18.87
C ALA A 475 -2.26 -7.58 -19.47
N SER A 476 -2.61 -6.45 -18.84
CA SER A 476 -3.66 -5.53 -19.32
C SER A 476 -3.30 -4.93 -20.69
N ALA A 477 -2.06 -4.47 -20.85
CA ALA A 477 -1.57 -3.83 -22.07
C ALA A 477 -1.49 -4.81 -23.26
N GLU A 478 -1.18 -6.09 -23.01
CA GLU A 478 -1.23 -7.13 -24.05
C GLU A 478 -2.66 -7.33 -24.57
N SER A 479 -3.64 -7.39 -23.67
CA SER A 479 -5.05 -7.45 -24.06
C SER A 479 -5.51 -6.18 -24.77
N ASP A 480 -5.13 -5.00 -24.28
CA ASP A 480 -5.46 -3.74 -24.91
C ASP A 480 -4.89 -3.65 -26.34
N ALA A 481 -3.64 -4.08 -26.52
CA ALA A 481 -2.99 -4.14 -27.83
C ALA A 481 -3.72 -5.09 -28.79
N ALA A 482 -4.20 -6.24 -28.31
CA ALA A 482 -5.02 -7.15 -29.10
C ALA A 482 -6.36 -6.52 -29.49
N LEU A 483 -7.06 -5.90 -28.53
CA LEU A 483 -8.35 -5.24 -28.73
C LEU A 483 -8.29 -4.11 -29.76
N TRP A 484 -7.20 -3.33 -29.75
CA TRP A 484 -7.03 -2.16 -30.60
C TRP A 484 -6.05 -2.37 -31.77
N SER A 485 -5.61 -3.61 -32.01
CA SER A 485 -4.68 -4.00 -33.08
C SER A 485 -3.35 -3.22 -33.08
N SER A 486 -2.84 -2.87 -31.89
CA SER A 486 -1.53 -2.24 -31.74
C SER A 486 -0.40 -3.27 -31.95
N LYS A 487 0.73 -2.83 -32.52
CA LYS A 487 1.90 -3.68 -32.82
C LYS A 487 3.10 -3.43 -31.90
N SER A 488 2.98 -2.50 -30.94
CA SER A 488 4.07 -2.14 -30.03
C SER A 488 4.11 -3.07 -28.82
N SER A 489 5.31 -3.51 -28.44
CA SER A 489 5.53 -4.26 -27.20
C SER A 489 5.72 -3.28 -26.04
N LEU A 490 4.89 -3.39 -24.99
CA LEU A 490 4.99 -2.56 -23.79
C LEU A 490 6.42 -2.55 -23.22
N SER A 491 7.05 -3.72 -23.10
CA SER A 491 8.40 -3.84 -22.55
C SER A 491 9.45 -3.05 -23.35
N ASN A 492 9.33 -3.05 -24.68
CA ASN A 492 10.23 -2.28 -25.54
C ASN A 492 9.98 -0.78 -25.41
N GLU A 493 8.70 -0.37 -25.36
CA GLU A 493 8.31 1.02 -25.21
C GLU A 493 8.71 1.60 -23.84
N ALA A 494 8.50 0.85 -22.75
CA ALA A 494 8.95 1.21 -21.41
C ALA A 494 10.48 1.32 -21.33
N SER A 495 11.21 0.36 -21.91
CA SER A 495 12.67 0.41 -21.99
C SER A 495 13.16 1.63 -22.78
N SER A 496 12.48 1.97 -23.87
CA SER A 496 12.81 3.11 -24.72
C SER A 496 12.53 4.43 -24.01
N LEU A 497 11.40 4.53 -23.30
CA LEU A 497 11.05 5.67 -22.45
C LEU A 497 12.08 5.88 -21.33
N SER A 498 12.41 4.83 -20.57
CA SER A 498 13.43 4.90 -19.52
C SER A 498 14.81 5.30 -20.06
N SER A 499 15.20 4.75 -21.21
CA SER A 499 16.45 5.12 -21.89
C SER A 499 16.44 6.58 -22.33
N TRP A 500 15.32 7.06 -22.87
CA TRP A 500 15.15 8.44 -23.29
C TRP A 500 15.24 9.40 -22.10
N ILE A 501 14.57 9.11 -20.98
CA ILE A 501 14.60 9.92 -19.75
C ILE A 501 16.03 10.00 -19.21
N LYS A 502 16.74 8.87 -19.13
CA LYS A 502 18.17 8.85 -18.72
C LYS A 502 19.04 9.75 -19.57
N LYS A 503 18.88 9.69 -20.90
CA LYS A 503 19.60 10.56 -21.84
C LYS A 503 19.20 12.02 -21.69
N ARG A 504 17.90 12.30 -21.47
CA ARG A 504 17.38 13.65 -21.22
C ARG A 504 17.99 14.27 -19.97
N TYR A 505 18.01 13.57 -18.84
CA TYR A 505 18.63 14.05 -17.61
C TYR A 505 20.14 14.20 -17.75
N SER A 506 20.81 13.26 -18.41
CA SER A 506 22.25 13.38 -18.71
C SER A 506 22.54 14.64 -19.54
N TRP A 507 21.75 14.89 -20.58
CA TRP A 507 21.90 16.07 -21.43
C TRP A 507 21.60 17.36 -20.65
N LEU A 508 20.48 17.40 -19.91
CA LEU A 508 20.13 18.55 -19.07
C LEU A 508 21.22 18.84 -18.03
N SER A 509 21.80 17.82 -17.41
CA SER A 509 22.91 17.98 -16.46
C SER A 509 24.15 18.59 -17.12
N SER A 510 24.42 18.23 -18.39
CA SER A 510 25.55 18.79 -19.14
C SER A 510 25.32 20.24 -19.61
N MET A 511 24.06 20.68 -19.70
CA MET A 511 23.68 21.98 -20.24
C MET A 511 23.17 22.96 -19.17
N SER A 512 22.79 22.48 -17.99
CA SER A 512 22.16 23.29 -16.94
C SER A 512 23.07 24.42 -16.48
N ASP A 513 24.39 24.19 -16.40
CA ASP A 513 25.33 25.26 -16.07
C ASP A 513 25.48 26.30 -17.19
N GLY A 514 25.12 25.97 -18.43
CA GLY A 514 25.15 26.87 -19.58
C GLY A 514 23.91 27.76 -19.73
N ILE A 515 22.79 27.40 -19.10
CA ILE A 515 21.58 28.28 -19.05
C ILE A 515 21.67 29.32 -17.93
N CYS A 516 22.55 29.10 -16.95
CA CYS A 516 22.90 30.08 -15.94
C CYS A 516 23.49 31.32 -16.64
N LYS A 517 22.78 32.46 -16.62
CA LYS A 517 23.41 33.75 -16.94
C LYS A 517 24.26 34.14 -15.74
N CYS A 518 25.52 33.70 -15.72
CA CYS A 518 26.34 33.78 -14.53
C CYS A 518 26.37 35.21 -13.94
N ALA A 519 25.92 35.31 -12.68
CA ALA A 519 26.39 36.34 -11.78
C ALA A 519 27.93 36.28 -11.71
N LYS A 520 28.61 37.40 -11.41
CA LYS A 520 30.05 37.36 -11.11
C LYS A 520 30.30 36.26 -10.08
N ALA A 521 31.30 35.40 -10.32
CA ALA A 521 31.67 34.36 -9.36
C ALA A 521 31.86 34.97 -7.97
N ASP A 522 31.30 34.32 -6.95
CA ASP A 522 31.43 34.72 -5.56
C ASP A 522 32.91 34.88 -5.21
N LYS A 523 33.23 35.99 -4.54
CA LYS A 523 34.57 36.27 -4.07
C LYS A 523 34.59 36.04 -2.56
N ALA A 524 34.72 34.77 -2.20
CA ALA A 524 34.80 34.34 -0.81
C ALA A 524 36.02 34.97 -0.11
N SER A 525 35.80 35.52 1.08
CA SER A 525 36.81 36.14 1.93
C SER A 525 36.40 36.05 3.40
N SER A 526 37.28 36.46 4.31
CA SER A 526 36.94 36.58 5.72
C SER A 526 35.94 37.72 6.02
N ASN A 527 35.68 38.62 5.05
CA ASN A 527 34.78 39.76 5.21
C ASN A 527 33.33 39.47 4.85
N ASN A 528 33.04 38.31 4.25
CA ASN A 528 31.69 37.86 3.90
C ASN A 528 31.42 36.46 4.46
N GLU A 529 31.97 36.15 5.64
CA GLU A 529 31.80 34.88 6.31
C GLU A 529 30.64 34.89 7.32
N ILE A 530 29.85 33.80 7.36
CA ILE A 530 28.97 33.46 8.48
C ILE A 530 29.81 32.86 9.61
N LYS A 531 29.87 33.56 10.75
CA LYS A 531 30.67 33.17 11.92
C LYS A 531 29.93 32.25 12.88
N SER A 532 28.61 32.43 12.97
CA SER A 532 27.72 31.57 13.75
C SER A 532 26.36 31.53 13.10
N PHE A 533 25.65 30.42 13.27
CA PHE A 533 24.29 30.23 12.77
C PHE A 533 23.56 29.27 13.72
N SER A 534 22.33 29.62 14.10
CA SER A 534 21.50 28.87 15.04
C SER A 534 20.02 29.16 14.77
N ILE A 535 19.13 28.24 15.16
CA ILE A 535 17.70 28.55 15.28
C ILE A 535 17.34 28.47 16.76
N LYS A 536 16.87 29.60 17.32
CA LYS A 536 16.54 29.69 18.74
C LYS A 536 15.07 29.50 18.99
N LYS A 537 14.73 28.79 20.06
CA LYS A 537 13.37 28.60 20.57
C LYS A 537 12.67 29.92 20.83
N ASN A 538 13.36 30.87 21.47
CA ASN A 538 12.77 32.17 21.80
C ASN A 538 12.35 32.97 20.55
N SER A 539 13.08 32.81 19.44
CA SER A 539 12.77 33.46 18.15
C SER A 539 11.63 32.76 17.40
N ASN A 540 11.38 31.47 17.68
CA ASN A 540 10.51 30.60 16.87
C ASN A 540 9.32 29.96 17.61
N GLY A 541 9.17 30.25 18.90
CA GLY A 541 8.02 29.85 19.71
C GLY A 541 7.84 28.32 19.76
N LYS A 542 6.60 27.86 19.54
CA LYS A 542 6.22 26.44 19.63
C LYS A 542 6.81 25.56 18.52
N ALA A 543 7.43 26.14 17.49
CA ALA A 543 8.08 25.36 16.43
C ALA A 543 9.30 24.58 16.94
N LEU A 544 9.92 25.03 18.04
CA LEU A 544 11.09 24.40 18.63
C LEU A 544 10.90 24.12 20.12
N LEU A 545 11.47 23.01 20.59
CA LEU A 545 11.46 22.66 22.01
C LEU A 545 12.73 23.15 22.73
N GLU A 546 13.82 23.39 21.99
CA GLU A 546 15.13 23.86 22.45
C GLU A 546 15.85 24.64 21.34
N ASP A 547 17.02 25.22 21.65
CA ASP A 547 17.87 25.91 20.67
C ASP A 547 18.73 24.89 19.90
N TYR A 548 18.96 25.15 18.61
CA TYR A 548 19.80 24.31 17.75
C TYR A 548 20.89 25.13 17.06
N ASP A 549 22.14 24.78 17.32
CA ASP A 549 23.31 25.37 16.66
C ASP A 549 23.65 24.64 15.36
N ALA A 550 24.12 25.38 14.36
CA ALA A 550 24.52 24.82 13.08
C ALA A 550 25.92 24.21 13.11
N THR A 551 26.10 23.15 12.32
CA THR A 551 27.42 22.80 11.80
C THR A 551 27.70 23.64 10.58
N ILE A 552 28.79 24.41 10.61
CA ILE A 552 29.27 25.23 9.48
C ILE A 552 30.55 24.59 8.96
N ALA A 553 30.53 24.17 7.70
CA ALA A 553 31.71 23.61 7.02
C ALA A 553 31.72 24.10 5.57
N ASN A 554 32.82 24.75 5.17
CA ASN A 554 32.94 25.45 3.88
C ASN A 554 31.80 26.45 3.69
N ASP A 555 31.02 26.31 2.62
CA ASP A 555 29.85 27.13 2.29
C ASP A 555 28.53 26.39 2.63
N SER A 556 28.58 25.38 3.51
CA SER A 556 27.40 24.66 3.99
C SER A 556 27.12 24.96 5.46
N VAL A 557 25.85 25.28 5.75
CA VAL A 557 25.30 25.46 7.10
C VAL A 557 24.21 24.41 7.29
N LYS A 558 24.33 23.56 8.31
CA LYS A 558 23.38 22.46 8.55
C LYS A 558 22.87 22.47 9.98
N ILE A 559 21.54 22.39 10.13
CA ILE A 559 20.84 22.17 11.40
C ILE A 559 19.91 20.98 11.25
N PHE A 560 19.95 20.07 12.22
CA PHE A 560 19.05 18.93 12.29
C PHE A 560 18.12 19.07 13.50
N VAL A 561 16.81 19.07 13.25
CA VAL A 561 15.76 19.13 14.27
C VAL A 561 14.77 17.98 14.00
N PRO A 562 14.82 16.88 14.77
CA PRO A 562 14.17 15.62 14.40
C PRO A 562 12.65 15.75 14.22
N TYR A 563 11.99 16.56 15.05
CA TYR A 563 10.54 16.76 15.07
C TYR A 563 10.06 18.02 14.32
N LEU A 564 10.91 18.64 13.50
CA LEU A 564 10.56 19.91 12.85
C LEU A 564 9.45 19.72 11.81
N VAL A 565 8.32 20.38 12.04
CA VAL A 565 7.15 20.40 11.15
C VAL A 565 6.78 21.80 10.66
N ASN A 566 7.31 22.85 11.29
CA ASN A 566 7.13 24.22 10.82
C ASN A 566 8.45 24.79 10.33
N PHE A 567 8.60 24.85 9.02
CA PHE A 567 9.83 25.31 8.37
C PHE A 567 9.93 26.84 8.21
N ASN A 568 8.90 27.60 8.62
CA ASN A 568 8.97 29.06 8.67
C ASN A 568 9.73 29.49 9.93
N LEU A 569 11.05 29.66 9.81
CA LEU A 569 11.95 29.88 10.93
C LEU A 569 12.69 31.21 10.82
N LYS A 570 13.03 31.77 11.97
CA LYS A 570 13.92 32.93 12.13
C LYS A 570 15.28 32.43 12.59
N ALA A 571 16.29 32.64 11.75
CA ALA A 571 17.66 32.25 12.05
C ALA A 571 18.41 33.35 12.79
N ASP A 572 19.13 32.94 13.84
CA ASP A 572 20.07 33.75 14.60
C ASP A 572 21.48 33.46 14.08
N PHE A 573 22.09 34.43 13.41
CA PHE A 573 23.43 34.33 12.86
C PHE A 573 24.28 35.57 13.12
N SER A 574 25.59 35.42 13.03
CA SER A 574 26.53 36.54 12.99
C SER A 574 27.40 36.45 11.74
N VAL A 575 27.69 37.60 11.15
CA VAL A 575 28.54 37.73 9.96
C VAL A 575 29.74 38.62 10.23
N ALA A 576 30.71 38.61 9.33
CA ALA A 576 31.85 39.52 9.36
C ALA A 576 31.42 41.01 9.30
N ASN A 577 32.28 41.88 9.84
CA ASN A 577 31.89 43.22 10.31
C ASN A 577 31.33 44.10 9.17
N GLY A 578 30.04 44.42 9.23
CA GLY A 578 29.34 45.24 8.24
C GLY A 578 28.82 44.49 7.00
N ALA A 579 28.95 43.16 6.95
CA ALA A 579 28.32 42.37 5.90
C ALA A 579 26.80 42.28 6.11
N LYS A 580 26.07 42.16 4.99
CA LYS A 580 24.62 41.97 4.96
C LYS A 580 24.30 40.61 4.38
N VAL A 581 23.22 39.99 4.84
CA VAL A 581 22.78 38.67 4.36
C VAL A 581 21.51 38.86 3.56
N TYR A 582 21.44 38.21 2.41
CA TYR A 582 20.26 38.21 1.55
C TYR A 582 19.82 36.78 1.25
N CYS A 583 18.51 36.58 1.15
CA CYS A 583 17.90 35.34 0.69
C CYS A 583 16.73 35.71 -0.24
N ASN A 584 16.67 35.11 -1.42
CA ASN A 584 15.67 35.43 -2.47
C ASN A 584 15.56 36.95 -2.76
N GLY A 585 16.70 37.64 -2.79
CA GLY A 585 16.78 39.09 -3.06
C GLY A 585 16.45 40.00 -1.87
N GLU A 586 15.90 39.48 -0.78
CA GLU A 586 15.54 40.26 0.41
C GLU A 586 16.63 40.24 1.48
N GLU A 587 16.84 41.37 2.17
CA GLU A 587 17.78 41.45 3.29
C GLU A 587 17.23 40.67 4.50
N ILE A 588 18.04 39.75 5.02
CA ILE A 588 17.71 38.90 6.15
C ILE A 588 18.34 39.48 7.41
N GLU A 589 17.49 39.86 8.37
CA GLU A 589 17.90 40.32 9.68
C GLU A 589 17.94 39.14 10.67
N SER A 590 19.11 38.93 11.28
CA SER A 590 19.35 37.92 12.31
C SER A 590 18.32 38.00 13.45
N GLY A 591 17.68 36.88 13.76
CA GLY A 591 16.65 36.72 14.79
C GLY A 591 15.28 37.33 14.44
N LYS A 592 15.12 37.96 13.27
CA LYS A 592 13.90 38.70 12.91
C LYS A 592 13.23 38.19 11.64
N SER A 593 13.98 38.08 10.55
CA SER A 593 13.43 37.69 9.24
C SER A 593 13.04 36.21 9.27
N THR A 594 11.83 35.93 8.79
CA THR A 594 11.33 34.55 8.63
C THR A 594 11.69 34.05 7.25
N VAL A 595 12.29 32.85 7.19
CA VAL A 595 12.64 32.15 5.96
C VAL A 595 12.03 30.76 6.01
N TYR A 596 11.60 30.24 4.86
CA TYR A 596 10.99 28.91 4.73
C TYR A 596 12.05 27.86 4.36
N TYR A 597 12.37 26.95 5.28
CA TYR A 597 13.52 26.02 5.17
C TYR A 597 13.15 24.58 4.80
N LEU A 598 11.97 24.31 4.24
CA LEU A 598 11.63 22.94 3.82
C LEU A 598 12.64 22.42 2.79
N LYS A 599 13.21 23.34 2.00
CA LYS A 599 14.33 23.10 1.10
C LYS A 599 15.57 23.90 1.53
N PRO A 600 16.78 23.48 1.13
CA PRO A 600 17.99 24.27 1.28
C PRO A 600 17.80 25.70 0.77
N GLN A 601 18.25 26.68 1.54
CA GLN A 601 18.16 28.10 1.20
C GLN A 601 19.53 28.65 0.85
N GLN A 602 19.59 29.59 -0.11
CA GLN A 602 20.83 30.26 -0.47
C GLN A 602 20.93 31.60 0.26
N PHE A 603 21.93 31.71 1.13
CA PHE A 603 22.22 32.92 1.91
C PHE A 603 23.41 33.63 1.28
N LYS A 604 23.16 34.73 0.57
CA LYS A 604 24.20 35.58 -0.02
C LYS A 604 24.71 36.57 1.03
N VAL A 605 25.96 36.40 1.47
CA VAL A 605 26.63 37.33 2.38
C VAL A 605 27.42 38.34 1.57
N VAL A 606 27.04 39.61 1.65
CA VAL A 606 27.63 40.72 0.89
C VAL A 606 28.43 41.59 1.85
N SER A 607 29.74 41.64 1.67
CA SER A 607 30.62 42.51 2.46
C SER A 607 30.47 43.99 2.06
N SER A 608 30.99 44.89 2.89
CA SER A 608 30.94 46.34 2.66
C SER A 608 31.64 46.81 1.38
N ASN A 609 32.59 46.03 0.85
CA ASN A 609 33.25 46.28 -0.44
C ASN A 609 32.53 45.65 -1.64
N GLY A 610 31.37 45.01 -1.44
CA GLY A 610 30.55 44.40 -2.48
C GLY A 610 30.96 42.98 -2.91
N ASP A 611 31.94 42.36 -2.23
CA ASP A 611 32.27 40.95 -2.48
C ASP A 611 31.16 40.03 -1.91
N VAL A 612 30.76 39.01 -2.67
CA VAL A 612 29.67 38.09 -2.30
C VAL A 612 30.23 36.71 -1.97
N ARG A 613 29.67 36.06 -0.96
CA ARG A 613 29.85 34.64 -0.65
C ARG A 613 28.49 34.02 -0.34
N THR A 614 28.12 32.99 -1.08
CA THR A 614 26.84 32.30 -0.94
C THR A 614 27.00 31.04 -0.09
N TYR A 615 26.12 30.88 0.89
CA TYR A 615 26.02 29.69 1.74
C TYR A 615 24.76 28.91 1.42
N THR A 616 24.87 27.59 1.30
CA THR A 616 23.72 26.68 1.29
C THR A 616 23.34 26.32 2.72
N VAL A 617 22.17 26.78 3.16
CA VAL A 617 21.63 26.61 4.51
C VAL A 617 20.54 25.53 4.50
N CYS A 618 20.79 24.39 5.14
CA CYS A 618 19.85 23.29 5.26
C CYS A 618 19.38 23.15 6.70
N ILE A 619 18.06 23.20 6.92
CA ILE A 619 17.43 22.88 8.20
C ILE A 619 16.48 21.73 7.94
N TYR A 620 16.77 20.55 8.47
CA TYR A 620 16.08 19.32 8.11
C TYR A 620 15.66 18.54 9.35
N ASN A 621 14.68 17.67 9.16
CA ASN A 621 14.17 16.76 10.18
C ASN A 621 14.58 15.30 9.89
N SER A 622 14.02 14.34 10.62
CA SER A 622 14.39 12.93 10.45
C SER A 622 13.83 12.28 9.19
N GLY A 623 12.96 12.96 8.43
CA GLY A 623 12.22 12.37 7.31
C GLY A 623 11.06 11.47 7.75
N LEU A 624 10.83 11.32 9.06
CA LEU A 624 9.71 10.54 9.60
C LEU A 624 8.49 11.43 9.87
N PRO A 625 7.28 10.84 9.88
CA PRO A 625 6.11 11.51 10.43
C PRO A 625 6.34 11.96 11.88
N VAL A 626 5.68 13.06 12.28
CA VAL A 626 5.77 13.62 13.63
C VAL A 626 4.39 13.62 14.27
N ILE A 627 4.28 13.03 15.46
CA ILE A 627 3.05 12.94 16.23
C ILE A 627 3.13 13.89 17.41
N TYR A 628 2.29 14.92 17.39
CA TYR A 628 2.08 15.81 18.52
C TYR A 628 0.92 15.33 19.37
N LEU A 629 1.19 15.17 20.67
CA LEU A 629 0.21 14.79 21.67
C LEU A 629 0.30 15.73 22.87
N ASN A 630 -0.69 16.59 23.09
CA ASN A 630 -0.73 17.48 24.26
C ASN A 630 -1.95 17.19 25.11
N THR A 631 -1.73 16.57 26.25
CA THR A 631 -2.77 16.37 27.25
C THR A 631 -3.22 17.70 27.84
N GLN A 632 -4.50 17.79 28.23
CA GLN A 632 -5.04 19.00 28.85
C GLN A 632 -4.21 19.41 30.08
N GLY A 633 -3.67 20.63 30.05
CA GLY A 633 -2.81 21.15 31.13
C GLY A 633 -1.47 20.44 31.28
N ASN A 634 -0.98 19.76 30.24
CA ASN A 634 0.26 18.96 30.26
C ASN A 634 0.28 17.86 31.34
N LYS A 635 -0.88 17.29 31.65
CA LYS A 635 -1.02 16.24 32.65
C LYS A 635 -0.20 15.00 32.27
N THR A 636 0.56 14.47 33.23
CA THR A 636 1.33 13.24 33.04
C THR A 636 0.41 12.03 32.87
N ILE A 637 0.73 11.16 31.89
CA ILE A 637 0.07 9.87 31.71
C ILE A 637 0.69 8.87 32.69
N SER A 638 0.05 8.69 33.85
CA SER A 638 0.65 7.96 34.99
C SER A 638 0.33 6.47 35.05
N ASP A 639 -0.71 5.99 34.35
CA ASP A 639 -1.18 4.61 34.45
C ASP A 639 -1.81 4.08 33.14
N LYS A 640 -2.20 2.79 33.15
CA LYS A 640 -2.73 2.05 31.99
C LYS A 640 -4.26 1.91 31.96
N LYS A 641 -4.96 2.47 32.95
CA LYS A 641 -6.40 2.31 33.17
C LYS A 641 -7.16 3.60 32.83
N THR A 642 -6.63 4.74 33.24
CA THR A 642 -7.24 6.06 33.14
C THR A 642 -6.99 6.65 31.76
N TRP A 643 -8.06 6.86 30.99
CA TRP A 643 -8.03 7.67 29.78
C TRP A 643 -8.03 9.15 30.16
N LEU A 644 -7.04 9.91 29.68
CA LEU A 644 -7.04 11.36 29.78
C LEU A 644 -7.76 11.94 28.57
N ASP A 645 -8.85 12.66 28.83
CA ASP A 645 -9.66 13.35 27.82
C ASP A 645 -9.00 14.64 27.31
N ASN A 646 -9.59 15.23 26.26
CA ASN A 646 -9.21 16.52 25.69
C ASN A 646 -7.71 16.64 25.38
N THR A 647 -7.14 15.56 24.84
CA THR A 647 -5.75 15.53 24.40
C THR A 647 -5.69 16.00 22.95
N GLU A 648 -4.98 17.09 22.68
CA GLU A 648 -4.69 17.52 21.32
C GLU A 648 -3.85 16.45 20.64
N PHE A 649 -4.22 16.09 19.41
CA PHE A 649 -3.55 15.08 18.62
C PHE A 649 -3.38 15.60 17.20
N THR A 650 -2.16 15.60 16.70
CA THR A 650 -1.89 15.97 15.31
C THR A 650 -0.77 15.10 14.78
N VAL A 651 -0.95 14.60 13.55
CA VAL A 651 0.08 13.84 12.82
C VAL A 651 0.50 14.69 11.64
N TYR A 652 1.79 14.94 11.56
CA TYR A 652 2.41 15.64 10.45
C TYR A 652 3.22 14.68 9.60
N GLU A 653 3.20 14.88 8.29
CA GLU A 653 4.22 14.34 7.40
C GLU A 653 5.56 15.04 7.64
N ALA A 654 6.63 14.48 7.07
CA ALA A 654 7.97 15.05 7.13
C ALA A 654 8.05 16.47 6.53
N ASP A 655 7.15 16.86 5.64
CA ASP A 655 7.10 18.21 5.07
C ASP A 655 6.33 19.23 5.92
N GLY A 656 5.74 18.78 7.04
CA GLY A 656 4.93 19.60 7.93
C GLY A 656 3.46 19.71 7.55
N THR A 657 3.02 19.06 6.48
CA THR A 657 1.58 18.92 6.18
C THR A 657 0.92 17.96 7.16
N VAL A 658 -0.36 18.18 7.42
CA VAL A 658 -1.11 17.37 8.38
C VAL A 658 -1.69 16.14 7.66
N ASN A 659 -1.46 14.94 8.19
CA ASN A 659 -1.96 13.70 7.59
C ASN A 659 -3.11 13.06 8.39
N TYR A 660 -4.33 13.38 7.97
CA TYR A 660 -5.52 12.60 8.26
C TYR A 660 -6.64 12.94 7.26
N ASP A 661 -7.51 11.98 6.95
CA ASP A 661 -8.69 12.20 6.08
C ASP A 661 -9.76 13.08 6.75
N ALA A 662 -9.76 13.07 8.08
CA ALA A 662 -10.68 13.83 8.89
C ALA A 662 -9.96 14.24 10.18
N ALA A 663 -9.86 15.55 10.40
CA ALA A 663 -9.26 16.09 11.61
C ALA A 663 -9.97 15.53 12.86
N PRO A 664 -9.24 14.80 13.74
CA PRO A 664 -9.75 14.55 15.07
C PRO A 664 -9.62 15.85 15.89
N ASP A 665 -10.73 16.40 16.38
CA ASP A 665 -10.66 17.63 17.19
C ASP A 665 -9.94 17.39 18.51
N MET A 666 -10.08 16.18 19.07
CA MET A 666 -9.49 15.74 20.33
C MET A 666 -9.30 14.21 20.34
N ALA A 667 -8.36 13.75 21.14
CA ALA A 667 -8.17 12.35 21.48
C ALA A 667 -8.26 12.11 22.99
N GLN A 668 -8.37 10.84 23.35
CA GLN A 668 -8.08 10.32 24.67
C GLN A 668 -6.75 9.56 24.61
N VAL A 669 -5.92 9.67 25.65
CA VAL A 669 -4.68 8.88 25.76
C VAL A 669 -4.57 8.18 27.11
N LYS A 670 -4.00 6.98 27.12
CA LYS A 670 -3.55 6.32 28.35
C LYS A 670 -2.27 5.52 28.14
N GLY A 671 -1.66 5.09 29.24
CA GLY A 671 -0.57 4.12 29.18
C GLY A 671 -1.03 2.76 28.65
N ARG A 672 -0.08 1.99 28.10
CA ARG A 672 -0.30 0.58 27.71
C ARG A 672 0.95 -0.25 27.96
N GLY A 673 0.90 -1.52 27.55
CA GLY A 673 2.04 -2.44 27.62
C GLY A 673 2.24 -3.03 29.01
N ASN A 674 3.00 -4.11 29.08
CA ASN A 674 3.30 -4.81 30.33
C ASN A 674 4.75 -4.53 30.73
N SER A 675 5.70 -5.38 30.33
CA SER A 675 7.12 -5.25 30.65
C SER A 675 7.68 -3.87 30.31
N THR A 676 7.40 -3.35 29.12
CA THR A 676 7.88 -2.03 28.69
C THR A 676 7.42 -0.89 29.59
N TRP A 677 6.18 -0.94 30.08
CA TRP A 677 5.64 0.09 30.97
C TRP A 677 6.36 0.13 32.32
N ASP A 678 6.68 -1.06 32.83
CA ASP A 678 7.33 -1.26 34.11
C ASP A 678 8.86 -1.04 34.01
N ALA A 679 9.45 -1.24 32.84
CA ALA A 679 10.88 -1.10 32.58
C ALA A 679 11.36 0.35 32.46
N THR A 680 10.50 1.29 32.08
CA THR A 680 10.91 2.69 31.91
C THR A 680 9.82 3.68 32.31
N GLN A 681 10.25 4.81 32.88
CA GLN A 681 9.40 5.98 33.12
C GLN A 681 9.57 7.08 32.06
N GLU A 682 10.65 7.01 31.27
CA GLU A 682 11.02 8.05 30.30
C GLU A 682 10.42 7.79 28.92
N LYS A 683 10.42 6.53 28.46
CA LYS A 683 9.97 6.11 27.12
C LYS A 683 8.87 5.05 27.18
N ARG A 684 7.68 5.46 27.65
CA ARG A 684 6.53 4.56 27.84
C ARG A 684 5.66 4.43 26.58
N PRO A 685 5.07 3.25 26.30
CA PRO A 685 4.14 3.10 25.19
C PRO A 685 2.74 3.62 25.56
N TYR A 686 2.00 4.13 24.57
CA TYR A 686 0.69 4.75 24.76
C TYR A 686 -0.39 4.13 23.86
N ALA A 687 -1.63 4.13 24.33
CA ALA A 687 -2.80 3.89 23.50
C ALA A 687 -3.52 5.21 23.28
N VAL A 688 -3.90 5.49 22.03
CA VAL A 688 -4.59 6.70 21.60
C VAL A 688 -5.98 6.33 21.10
N LYS A 689 -6.98 7.08 21.53
CA LYS A 689 -8.37 6.94 21.07
C LYS A 689 -8.90 8.27 20.55
N LEU A 690 -9.07 8.37 19.24
CA LEU A 690 -9.63 9.55 18.60
C LEU A 690 -11.12 9.72 18.94
N ASN A 691 -11.59 10.96 18.98
CA ASN A 691 -13.02 11.25 19.09
C ASN A 691 -13.79 10.87 17.81
N LYS A 692 -13.12 10.89 16.66
CA LYS A 692 -13.64 10.60 15.31
C LYS A 692 -12.83 9.48 14.64
N LYS A 693 -13.48 8.65 13.82
CA LYS A 693 -12.75 7.69 12.97
C LYS A 693 -12.03 8.49 11.89
N SER A 694 -10.75 8.21 11.68
CA SER A 694 -9.93 8.89 10.68
C SER A 694 -8.92 7.90 10.10
N ARG A 695 -8.64 7.99 8.80
CA ARG A 695 -7.42 7.42 8.22
C ARG A 695 -6.23 8.27 8.66
N ILE A 696 -5.11 7.64 8.98
CA ILE A 696 -3.87 8.32 9.40
C ILE A 696 -2.71 7.63 8.67
N LEU A 697 -1.87 8.42 8.01
CA LEU A 697 -0.72 7.94 7.22
C LEU A 697 -1.12 6.85 6.22
N GLY A 698 -2.27 7.00 5.58
CA GLY A 698 -2.82 6.01 4.63
C GLY A 698 -3.39 4.73 5.26
N MET A 699 -3.30 4.54 6.59
CA MET A 699 -3.89 3.37 7.26
C MET A 699 -5.42 3.46 7.31
N LEU A 700 -6.09 2.30 7.32
CA LEU A 700 -7.54 2.22 7.31
C LEU A 700 -8.18 2.93 8.51
N GLU A 701 -9.36 3.52 8.27
CA GLU A 701 -9.96 4.43 9.25
C GLU A 701 -10.38 3.73 10.54
N HIS A 702 -9.96 4.29 11.68
CA HIS A 702 -10.40 3.81 12.98
C HIS A 702 -10.18 4.86 14.08
N LYS A 703 -10.69 4.57 15.29
CA LYS A 703 -10.47 5.42 16.47
C LYS A 703 -9.28 5.00 17.32
N ARG A 704 -8.79 3.76 17.19
CA ARG A 704 -7.85 3.13 18.15
C ARG A 704 -6.45 3.00 17.56
N TRP A 705 -5.48 3.65 18.16
CA TRP A 705 -4.09 3.65 17.68
C TRP A 705 -3.13 3.41 18.82
N VAL A 706 -1.91 3.04 18.48
CA VAL A 706 -0.88 2.65 19.44
C VAL A 706 0.40 3.39 19.10
N LEU A 707 1.06 3.91 20.13
CA LEU A 707 2.45 4.36 20.09
C LEU A 707 3.29 3.32 20.82
N MET A 708 3.89 2.39 20.06
CA MET A 708 4.81 1.40 20.61
C MET A 708 6.19 2.04 20.80
N ALA A 709 6.74 1.91 22.00
CA ALA A 709 8.02 2.52 22.34
C ALA A 709 9.23 1.81 21.71
N ASN A 710 9.06 0.56 21.28
CA ASN A 710 10.14 -0.32 20.78
C ASN A 710 11.36 -0.30 21.72
N TYR A 711 11.12 -0.31 23.03
CA TYR A 711 12.14 0.03 24.03
C TYR A 711 13.32 -0.95 24.05
N TYR A 712 13.05 -2.24 23.80
CA TYR A 712 14.08 -3.27 23.73
C TYR A 712 14.67 -3.44 22.33
N ASP A 713 14.09 -2.78 21.33
CA ASP A 713 14.46 -2.89 19.93
C ASP A 713 15.42 -1.75 19.54
N ALA A 714 16.72 -2.06 19.56
CA ALA A 714 17.79 -1.15 19.14
C ALA A 714 17.67 -0.66 17.68
N THR A 715 16.95 -1.39 16.83
CA THR A 715 16.83 -1.10 15.40
C THR A 715 15.57 -0.29 15.07
N PHE A 716 14.58 -0.26 15.97
CA PHE A 716 13.23 0.28 15.75
C PHE A 716 12.48 -0.36 14.56
N PHE A 717 12.97 -1.49 14.06
CA PHE A 717 12.54 -2.05 12.78
C PHE A 717 11.96 -3.47 12.91
N ARG A 718 12.10 -4.16 14.06
CA ARG A 718 11.73 -5.57 14.14
C ARG A 718 10.23 -5.83 14.01
N ASN A 719 9.40 -4.94 14.57
CA ASN A 719 7.96 -4.95 14.33
C ASN A 719 7.63 -4.70 12.85
N THR A 720 8.28 -3.72 12.23
CA THR A 720 8.13 -3.41 10.80
C THR A 720 8.51 -4.61 9.92
N MET A 721 9.63 -5.27 10.21
CA MET A 721 10.11 -6.46 9.50
C MET A 721 9.08 -7.59 9.53
N SER A 722 8.58 -7.95 10.71
CA SER A 722 7.60 -9.02 10.85
C SER A 722 6.29 -8.69 10.15
N ASN A 723 5.82 -7.44 10.26
CA ASN A 723 4.60 -7.00 9.59
C ASN A 723 4.77 -6.95 8.07
N TYR A 724 5.94 -6.57 7.56
CA TYR A 724 6.28 -6.63 6.14
C TYR A 724 6.18 -8.05 5.61
N LEU A 725 6.85 -9.02 6.27
CA LEU A 725 6.80 -10.41 5.84
C LEU A 725 5.37 -10.98 5.92
N GLY A 726 4.63 -10.66 6.98
CA GLY A 726 3.23 -11.04 7.11
C GLY A 726 2.37 -10.53 5.95
N LYS A 727 2.43 -9.23 5.65
CA LYS A 727 1.62 -8.65 4.56
C LYS A 727 2.02 -9.14 3.18
N ARG A 728 3.32 -9.32 2.95
CA ARG A 728 3.88 -9.58 1.63
C ARG A 728 3.79 -11.05 1.21
N PHE A 729 3.85 -11.96 2.17
CA PHE A 729 4.08 -13.38 1.91
C PHE A 729 3.12 -14.33 2.63
N THR A 730 2.14 -13.82 3.37
CA THR A 730 1.18 -14.66 4.09
C THR A 730 -0.26 -14.26 3.78
N ASN A 731 -1.20 -15.18 4.02
CA ASN A 731 -2.63 -14.99 3.87
C ASN A 731 -3.30 -14.66 5.21
N GLN A 732 -2.59 -13.99 6.12
CA GLN A 732 -3.17 -13.49 7.36
C GLN A 732 -4.29 -12.49 7.03
N ASP A 733 -5.50 -12.73 7.55
CA ASP A 733 -6.68 -11.86 7.36
C ASP A 733 -6.38 -10.39 7.71
N TRP A 734 -5.50 -10.16 8.70
CA TRP A 734 -5.02 -8.83 9.04
C TRP A 734 -3.64 -8.87 9.68
N VAL A 735 -2.78 -7.94 9.24
CA VAL A 735 -1.47 -7.67 9.83
C VAL A 735 -1.40 -6.17 10.15
N PRO A 736 -0.98 -5.77 11.36
CA PRO A 736 -0.94 -4.37 11.73
C PRO A 736 -0.19 -3.51 10.73
N SER A 737 -0.81 -2.42 10.31
CA SER A 737 -0.11 -1.31 9.65
C SER A 737 0.47 -0.37 10.68
N GLY A 738 1.63 0.21 10.35
CA GLY A 738 2.26 1.20 11.20
C GLY A 738 3.53 1.79 10.60
N PHE A 739 3.90 2.94 11.11
CA PHE A 739 5.06 3.74 10.69
C PHE A 739 5.88 4.14 11.91
N ASN A 740 7.19 4.21 11.74
CA ASN A 740 8.04 4.86 12.73
C ASN A 740 7.82 6.38 12.66
N ALA A 741 7.69 7.02 13.82
CA ALA A 741 7.36 8.44 13.94
C ALA A 741 8.10 9.09 15.12
N GLU A 742 8.37 10.39 15.01
CA GLU A 742 8.85 11.19 16.13
C GLU A 742 7.68 11.57 17.03
N LEU A 743 7.72 11.23 18.32
CA LEU A 743 6.68 11.62 19.27
C LEU A 743 7.06 12.91 19.99
N VAL A 744 6.20 13.92 19.95
CA VAL A 744 6.26 15.11 20.83
C VAL A 744 5.09 15.05 21.80
N LEU A 745 5.38 14.80 23.08
CA LEU A 745 4.38 14.66 24.14
C LEU A 745 4.51 15.79 25.16
N ASN A 746 3.44 16.58 25.34
CA ASN A 746 3.39 17.72 26.28
C ASN A 746 4.60 18.67 26.14
N GLY A 747 4.96 19.00 24.88
CA GLY A 747 6.10 19.88 24.60
C GLY A 747 7.49 19.26 24.84
N ALA A 748 7.59 17.93 24.92
CA ALA A 748 8.88 17.22 25.01
C ALA A 748 8.98 16.16 23.91
N HIS A 749 10.08 16.17 23.17
CA HIS A 749 10.40 15.13 22.20
C HIS A 749 10.73 13.83 22.95
N LYS A 750 10.01 12.76 22.63
CA LYS A 750 10.13 11.43 23.25
C LYS A 750 10.90 10.45 22.39
N GLY A 751 11.40 10.88 21.23
CA GLY A 751 12.14 10.07 20.27
C GLY A 751 11.23 9.23 19.37
N ASN A 752 11.83 8.20 18.78
CA ASN A 752 11.20 7.31 17.81
C ASN A 752 10.17 6.37 18.47
N TYR A 753 8.97 6.30 17.91
CA TYR A 753 7.91 5.35 18.26
C TYR A 753 7.37 4.67 17.01
N TYR A 754 7.03 3.39 17.10
CA TYR A 754 6.24 2.74 16.07
C TYR A 754 4.75 3.05 16.30
N PHE A 755 4.20 3.93 15.47
CA PHE A 755 2.79 4.29 15.48
C PHE A 755 2.01 3.31 14.60
N CYS A 756 1.14 2.51 15.22
CA CYS A 756 0.45 1.43 14.53
C CYS A 756 -1.02 1.29 14.91
N GLU A 757 -1.73 0.52 14.11
CA GLU A 757 -3.10 0.11 14.36
C GLU A 757 -3.18 -0.73 15.64
N GLN A 758 -4.21 -0.48 16.45
CA GLN A 758 -4.53 -1.36 17.58
C GLN A 758 -5.35 -2.57 17.11
N ALA A 759 -4.92 -3.80 17.42
CA ALA A 759 -5.70 -5.01 17.18
C ALA A 759 -7.08 -4.90 17.85
N LYS A 760 -8.14 -4.93 17.02
CA LYS A 760 -9.55 -4.82 17.40
C LYS A 760 -10.41 -5.53 16.36
N ILE A 761 -11.48 -6.19 16.83
CA ILE A 761 -12.48 -6.81 15.98
C ILE A 761 -13.21 -5.70 15.21
N ASN A 762 -13.02 -5.68 13.90
CA ASN A 762 -13.62 -4.72 12.99
C ASN A 762 -13.33 -5.13 11.54
N ASP A 763 -14.27 -4.85 10.63
CA ASP A 763 -14.11 -5.15 9.20
C ASP A 763 -12.90 -4.49 8.52
N ASN A 764 -12.36 -3.39 9.08
CA ASN A 764 -11.15 -2.75 8.56
C ASN A 764 -9.87 -3.21 9.30
N ARG A 765 -9.97 -4.16 10.22
CA ARG A 765 -8.87 -4.65 11.06
C ARG A 765 -8.97 -6.17 11.24
N VAL A 766 -9.11 -6.64 12.47
CA VAL A 766 -9.19 -8.07 12.77
C VAL A 766 -10.59 -8.55 12.45
N HIS A 767 -10.71 -9.48 11.51
CA HIS A 767 -11.96 -10.18 11.22
C HIS A 767 -12.21 -11.31 12.23
N GLY A 768 -13.44 -11.45 12.70
CA GLY A 768 -13.86 -12.51 13.63
C GLY A 768 -14.93 -12.04 14.61
N GLU A 769 -15.44 -12.97 15.41
CA GLU A 769 -16.40 -12.68 16.49
C GLU A 769 -15.65 -12.37 17.80
N PHE A 770 -14.57 -13.10 18.08
CA PHE A 770 -13.75 -12.91 19.27
C PHE A 770 -12.26 -12.85 18.93
N LEU A 771 -11.56 -11.87 19.49
CA LEU A 771 -10.09 -11.81 19.52
C LEU A 771 -9.59 -12.33 20.87
N ILE A 772 -8.77 -13.38 20.83
CA ILE A 772 -8.23 -14.07 22.01
C ILE A 772 -6.72 -13.83 22.08
N GLU A 773 -6.20 -13.51 23.27
CA GLU A 773 -4.77 -13.42 23.55
C GLU A 773 -4.35 -14.52 24.53
N ALA A 774 -3.25 -15.22 24.24
CA ALA A 774 -2.51 -15.97 25.26
C ALA A 774 -1.59 -15.00 26.03
N ASP A 775 -1.80 -14.87 27.33
CA ASP A 775 -1.01 -14.02 28.24
C ASP A 775 -0.93 -14.70 29.62
N ILE A 776 0.23 -14.69 30.27
CA ILE A 776 0.44 -15.43 31.52
C ILE A 776 0.56 -14.48 32.73
N LYS A 777 0.64 -13.17 32.51
CA LYS A 777 0.90 -12.17 33.56
C LYS A 777 -0.31 -11.86 34.44
N ALA A 778 -1.52 -12.16 34.00
CA ALA A 778 -2.72 -11.90 34.82
C ALA A 778 -3.01 -13.02 35.85
N GLY A 779 -2.36 -14.18 35.74
CA GLY A 779 -2.70 -15.38 36.50
C GLY A 779 -4.09 -15.94 36.14
N LEU A 780 -4.30 -17.24 36.35
CA LEU A 780 -5.56 -17.94 36.02
C LEU A 780 -6.80 -17.40 36.79
N GLY A 781 -6.60 -16.60 37.84
CA GLY A 781 -7.68 -16.06 38.69
C GLY A 781 -8.42 -14.82 38.16
N ASN A 782 -7.98 -14.21 37.06
CA ASN A 782 -8.55 -12.95 36.54
C ASN A 782 -9.51 -13.16 35.34
N GLY A 783 -10.28 -14.25 35.34
CA GLY A 783 -11.22 -14.56 34.26
C GLY A 783 -10.56 -15.09 32.99
N ALA A 784 -9.34 -15.63 33.08
CA ALA A 784 -8.70 -16.36 31.98
C ALA A 784 -9.44 -17.67 31.68
N ILE A 785 -9.38 -18.14 30.44
CA ILE A 785 -9.75 -19.50 30.06
C ILE A 785 -8.47 -20.33 30.06
N GLU A 786 -8.42 -21.39 30.88
CA GLU A 786 -7.29 -22.31 30.89
C GLU A 786 -7.47 -23.38 29.79
N GLY A 787 -6.47 -23.53 28.93
CA GLY A 787 -6.42 -24.63 27.97
C GLY A 787 -6.34 -25.99 28.68
N PRO A 788 -7.24 -26.95 28.41
CA PRO A 788 -7.34 -28.19 29.18
C PRO A 788 -6.14 -29.14 29.03
N LYS A 789 -5.28 -28.93 28.04
CA LYS A 789 -4.10 -29.75 27.75
C LYS A 789 -2.81 -28.93 27.74
N SER A 790 -2.86 -27.72 27.18
CA SER A 790 -1.69 -26.83 27.13
C SER A 790 -1.41 -26.17 28.48
N HIS A 791 -2.43 -25.96 29.32
CA HIS A 791 -2.42 -25.09 30.49
C HIS A 791 -2.08 -23.61 30.17
N ASN A 792 -2.24 -23.19 28.92
CA ASN A 792 -2.12 -21.79 28.54
C ASN A 792 -3.31 -20.99 29.07
N ALA A 793 -3.07 -19.73 29.40
CA ALA A 793 -4.10 -18.80 29.86
C ALA A 793 -4.55 -17.89 28.71
N PHE A 794 -5.82 -17.99 28.33
CA PHE A 794 -6.42 -17.26 27.22
C PHE A 794 -7.36 -16.17 27.72
N PHE A 795 -7.24 -14.96 27.16
CA PHE A 795 -8.02 -13.78 27.50
C PHE A 795 -8.82 -13.31 26.30
N THR A 796 -10.10 -13.05 26.51
CA THR A 796 -10.96 -12.41 25.50
C THR A 796 -10.65 -10.92 25.48
N LYS A 797 -10.01 -10.44 24.41
CA LYS A 797 -9.55 -9.05 24.27
C LYS A 797 -10.53 -8.13 23.59
N ASP A 798 -11.33 -8.70 22.70
CA ASP A 798 -12.36 -7.97 22.00
C ASP A 798 -13.44 -8.94 21.51
N PRO A 799 -14.69 -8.82 22.02
CA PRO A 799 -15.04 -8.10 23.25
C PRO A 799 -14.32 -8.67 24.50
N GLU A 800 -14.11 -7.84 25.52
CA GLU A 800 -13.72 -8.32 26.85
C GLU A 800 -14.93 -8.98 27.52
N LEU A 801 -14.90 -10.31 27.70
CA LEU A 801 -16.04 -11.07 28.21
C LEU A 801 -16.03 -11.20 29.72
N GLN A 802 -17.21 -11.14 30.34
CA GLN A 802 -17.38 -11.48 31.75
C GLN A 802 -17.26 -13.00 31.93
N GLN A 803 -16.53 -13.40 32.97
CA GLN A 803 -16.36 -14.81 33.32
C GLN A 803 -17.72 -15.50 33.50
N ASN A 804 -17.86 -16.72 32.97
CA ASN A 804 -19.07 -17.54 32.98
C ASN A 804 -20.29 -16.97 32.21
N SER A 805 -20.13 -15.88 31.44
CA SER A 805 -21.15 -15.46 30.47
C SER A 805 -21.38 -16.53 29.38
N SER A 806 -22.48 -16.46 28.64
CA SER A 806 -22.77 -17.40 27.55
C SER A 806 -21.64 -17.47 26.54
N ASP A 807 -21.15 -16.31 26.11
CA ASP A 807 -20.10 -16.20 25.10
C ASP A 807 -18.75 -16.65 25.66
N TYR A 808 -18.47 -16.36 26.94
CA TYR A 808 -17.28 -16.87 27.62
C TYR A 808 -17.24 -18.41 27.62
N ASN A 809 -18.38 -19.04 27.97
CA ASN A 809 -18.48 -20.50 27.98
C ASN A 809 -18.41 -21.09 26.57
N ARG A 810 -18.93 -20.38 25.55
CA ARG A 810 -18.80 -20.78 24.14
C ARG A 810 -17.35 -20.74 23.67
N VAL A 811 -16.62 -19.65 23.92
CA VAL A 811 -15.19 -19.53 23.61
C VAL A 811 -14.40 -20.64 24.31
N LYS A 812 -14.71 -20.90 25.59
CA LYS A 812 -14.10 -21.99 26.35
C LYS A 812 -14.34 -23.36 25.69
N ASP A 813 -15.58 -23.68 25.32
CA ASP A 813 -15.92 -24.95 24.69
C ASP A 813 -15.21 -25.14 23.33
N ILE A 814 -15.06 -24.06 22.56
CA ILE A 814 -14.31 -24.07 21.29
C ILE A 814 -12.83 -24.40 21.55
N ILE A 815 -12.19 -23.74 22.51
CA ILE A 815 -10.79 -24.01 22.89
C ILE A 815 -10.65 -25.45 23.42
N ASP A 816 -11.59 -25.92 24.24
CA ASP A 816 -11.56 -27.29 24.77
C ASP A 816 -11.63 -28.34 23.65
N LYS A 817 -12.49 -28.14 22.65
CA LYS A 817 -12.63 -29.01 21.47
C LYS A 817 -11.39 -28.98 20.60
N PHE A 818 -10.85 -27.79 20.33
CA PHE A 818 -9.63 -27.60 19.56
C PHE A 818 -8.45 -28.35 20.20
N GLU A 819 -8.18 -28.12 21.48
CA GLU A 819 -7.08 -28.81 22.17
C GLU A 819 -7.33 -30.32 22.22
N SER A 820 -8.57 -30.76 22.47
CA SER A 820 -8.89 -32.19 22.46
C SER A 820 -8.58 -32.86 21.11
N ALA A 821 -8.88 -32.20 19.99
CA ALA A 821 -8.56 -32.70 18.65
C ALA A 821 -7.05 -32.70 18.38
N LEU A 822 -6.36 -31.60 18.69
CA LEU A 822 -4.92 -31.44 18.48
C LEU A 822 -4.11 -32.50 19.25
N TYR A 823 -4.33 -32.62 20.56
CA TYR A 823 -3.55 -33.51 21.42
C TYR A 823 -3.95 -34.99 21.33
N SER A 824 -5.07 -35.31 20.68
CA SER A 824 -5.43 -36.70 20.34
C SER A 824 -4.94 -37.13 18.95
N ALA A 825 -4.23 -36.26 18.23
CA ALA A 825 -3.83 -36.47 16.83
C ALA A 825 -5.02 -36.79 15.90
N ASN A 826 -6.21 -36.29 16.23
CA ASN A 826 -7.39 -36.42 15.39
C ASN A 826 -7.43 -35.29 14.34
N TYR A 827 -6.57 -35.41 13.33
CA TYR A 827 -6.36 -34.37 12.32
C TYR A 827 -7.62 -34.03 11.52
N SER A 828 -8.47 -35.02 11.21
CA SER A 828 -9.73 -34.76 10.49
C SER A 828 -10.73 -33.93 11.30
N ALA A 829 -10.76 -34.09 12.63
CA ALA A 829 -11.56 -33.22 13.50
C ALA A 829 -10.91 -31.85 13.68
N LEU A 830 -9.57 -31.80 13.77
CA LEU A 830 -8.82 -30.56 13.89
C LEU A 830 -9.01 -29.64 12.68
N GLU A 831 -8.93 -30.19 11.47
CA GLU A 831 -9.11 -29.47 10.20
C GLU A 831 -10.52 -28.87 10.04
N GLN A 832 -11.52 -29.36 10.79
CA GLN A 832 -12.87 -28.77 10.83
C GLN A 832 -13.01 -27.62 11.83
N LEU A 833 -12.03 -27.43 12.70
CA LEU A 833 -12.05 -26.42 13.77
C LEU A 833 -11.13 -25.24 13.47
N ILE A 834 -10.21 -25.35 12.52
CA ILE A 834 -9.19 -24.34 12.24
C ILE A 834 -9.09 -24.00 10.77
N ASP A 835 -8.61 -22.79 10.51
CA ASP A 835 -7.97 -22.45 9.24
C ASP A 835 -6.49 -22.82 9.30
N LEU A 836 -6.13 -24.00 8.77
CA LEU A 836 -4.76 -24.53 8.85
C LEU A 836 -3.72 -23.58 8.24
N GLU A 837 -4.08 -22.85 7.17
CA GLU A 837 -3.17 -21.94 6.51
C GLU A 837 -2.77 -20.77 7.43
N SER A 838 -3.74 -20.19 8.14
CA SER A 838 -3.47 -19.13 9.12
C SER A 838 -2.48 -19.58 10.21
N PHE A 839 -2.54 -20.85 10.64
CA PHE A 839 -1.61 -21.41 11.62
C PHE A 839 -0.20 -21.58 11.05
N VAL A 840 -0.07 -22.03 9.79
CA VAL A 840 1.23 -22.17 9.11
C VAL A 840 1.87 -20.80 8.92
N ASP A 841 1.10 -19.82 8.44
CA ASP A 841 1.56 -18.46 8.18
C ASP A 841 2.05 -17.76 9.45
N TRP A 842 1.28 -17.84 10.52
CA TRP A 842 1.65 -17.27 11.81
C TRP A 842 2.90 -17.96 12.38
N TYR A 843 2.93 -19.29 12.35
CA TYR A 843 4.05 -20.09 12.85
C TYR A 843 5.35 -19.74 12.12
N LEU A 844 5.30 -19.64 10.79
CA LEU A 844 6.45 -19.37 9.96
C LEU A 844 7.19 -18.10 10.38
N ILE A 845 6.46 -16.99 10.50
CA ILE A 845 7.07 -15.70 10.85
C ILE A 845 7.58 -15.71 12.28
N LYS A 846 6.81 -16.29 13.23
CA LYS A 846 7.24 -16.42 14.63
C LYS A 846 8.49 -17.31 14.78
N GLU A 847 8.61 -18.37 13.99
CA GLU A 847 9.75 -19.30 14.04
C GLU A 847 10.99 -18.71 13.36
N TRP A 848 10.85 -18.01 12.24
CA TRP A 848 11.97 -17.26 11.65
C TRP A 848 12.44 -16.14 12.56
N SER A 849 11.52 -15.39 13.16
CA SER A 849 11.91 -14.33 14.06
C SER A 849 12.46 -14.84 15.39
N ARG A 850 12.23 -16.12 15.72
CA ARG A 850 12.40 -16.68 17.08
C ARG A 850 11.86 -15.72 18.12
N ASP A 851 10.64 -15.27 17.91
CA ASP A 851 9.98 -14.41 18.87
C ASP A 851 9.92 -15.14 20.21
N VAL A 852 10.53 -14.56 21.24
CA VAL A 852 10.71 -15.12 22.57
C VAL A 852 9.38 -15.49 23.21
N ASP A 853 8.33 -14.73 22.90
CA ASP A 853 7.01 -14.95 23.47
C ASP A 853 6.12 -15.85 22.58
N GLY A 854 6.59 -16.16 21.37
CA GLY A 854 5.84 -16.83 20.32
C GLY A 854 5.48 -18.31 20.57
N ASN A 855 6.03 -18.96 21.61
CA ASN A 855 5.64 -20.32 22.01
C ASN A 855 4.35 -20.35 22.84
N MET A 856 3.44 -19.41 22.60
CA MET A 856 2.19 -19.16 23.36
C MET A 856 2.41 -18.62 24.79
N HIS A 857 3.52 -17.91 25.03
CA HIS A 857 3.83 -17.35 26.35
C HIS A 857 3.05 -16.07 26.65
N THR A 858 3.17 -15.07 25.78
CA THR A 858 2.43 -13.80 25.86
C THR A 858 2.30 -13.18 24.47
N SER A 859 1.42 -12.20 24.29
CA SER A 859 1.30 -11.42 23.05
C SER A 859 1.02 -12.28 21.79
N CYS A 860 0.50 -13.50 21.97
CA CYS A 860 0.08 -14.40 20.91
C CYS A 860 -1.43 -14.35 20.76
N TYR A 861 -1.92 -14.11 19.55
CA TYR A 861 -3.33 -13.90 19.29
C TYR A 861 -3.91 -14.93 18.32
N PHE A 862 -5.19 -15.22 18.48
CA PHE A 862 -6.01 -15.94 17.50
C PHE A 862 -7.43 -15.39 17.52
N THR A 863 -8.16 -15.57 16.43
CA THR A 863 -9.56 -15.21 16.30
C THR A 863 -10.46 -16.44 16.31
N ILE A 864 -11.67 -16.26 16.81
CA ILE A 864 -12.76 -17.22 16.65
C ILE A 864 -13.82 -16.56 15.77
N MET A 865 -14.13 -17.20 14.66
CA MET A 865 -15.12 -16.75 13.68
C MET A 865 -16.55 -17.07 14.15
N GLU A 866 -17.56 -16.49 13.48
CA GLU A 866 -18.98 -16.70 13.84
C GLU A 866 -19.41 -18.17 13.78
N ASP A 867 -18.81 -18.96 12.88
CA ASP A 867 -19.05 -20.40 12.74
C ASP A 867 -18.28 -21.26 13.76
N GLY A 868 -17.41 -20.64 14.57
CA GLY A 868 -16.56 -21.30 15.56
C GLY A 868 -15.17 -21.70 15.04
N THR A 869 -14.84 -21.41 13.77
CA THR A 869 -13.50 -21.66 13.20
C THR A 869 -12.45 -20.79 13.91
N ILE A 870 -11.31 -21.39 14.25
CA ILE A 870 -10.16 -20.70 14.83
C ILE A 870 -9.17 -20.31 13.73
N LYS A 871 -8.76 -19.04 13.70
CA LYS A 871 -7.65 -18.58 12.85
C LYS A 871 -6.52 -18.02 13.69
N MET A 872 -5.28 -18.39 13.38
CA MET A 872 -4.12 -17.87 14.10
C MET A 872 -3.78 -16.45 13.61
N GLY A 873 -3.48 -15.56 14.55
CA GLY A 873 -3.20 -14.16 14.29
C GLY A 873 -4.10 -13.20 15.07
N PRO A 874 -3.81 -11.89 15.01
CA PRO A 874 -2.81 -11.29 14.13
C PRO A 874 -1.35 -11.42 14.62
N MET A 875 -0.42 -11.09 13.71
CA MET A 875 1.00 -10.89 14.06
C MET A 875 1.14 -9.68 14.98
N TRP A 876 1.78 -9.87 16.14
CA TRP A 876 1.90 -8.82 17.15
C TRP A 876 3.18 -9.01 17.99
N ASP A 877 3.79 -7.89 18.43
CA ASP A 877 4.90 -7.80 19.41
C ASP A 877 6.19 -8.56 19.01
N PHE A 878 7.04 -7.93 18.20
CA PHE A 878 8.31 -8.52 17.72
C PHE A 878 9.55 -7.71 18.14
N ASP A 879 9.45 -6.83 19.15
CA ASP A 879 10.59 -6.04 19.61
C ASP A 879 11.70 -6.90 20.25
N LEU A 880 11.35 -8.07 20.81
CA LEU A 880 12.27 -9.08 21.33
C LEU A 880 12.56 -10.25 20.37
N ALA A 881 12.57 -9.99 19.07
CA ALA A 881 12.78 -11.00 18.04
C ALA A 881 14.05 -10.74 17.18
N TRP A 882 14.24 -11.57 16.16
CA TRP A 882 15.25 -11.41 15.11
C TRP A 882 16.69 -11.26 15.62
N GLY A 883 17.09 -12.15 16.53
CA GLY A 883 18.45 -12.15 17.11
C GLY A 883 18.73 -10.96 18.05
N GLY A 884 17.70 -10.19 18.37
CA GLY A 884 17.79 -8.90 19.02
C GLY A 884 17.54 -8.84 20.51
N ASN A 885 17.31 -9.97 21.18
CA ASN A 885 16.90 -9.95 22.57
C ASN A 885 18.07 -9.48 23.47
N PRO A 886 17.95 -8.33 24.17
CA PRO A 886 19.01 -7.80 25.04
C PRO A 886 19.07 -8.51 26.41
N LEU A 887 18.17 -9.48 26.66
CA LEU A 887 18.08 -10.26 27.90
C LEU A 887 18.68 -11.66 27.75
N ALA A 888 19.49 -11.88 26.71
CA ALA A 888 20.09 -13.18 26.40
C ALA A 888 21.63 -13.08 26.40
N GLY A 889 22.29 -13.86 27.28
CA GLY A 889 23.74 -14.04 27.24
C GLY A 889 24.24 -14.48 25.85
N LYS A 890 25.45 -14.08 25.45
CA LYS A 890 26.11 -14.65 24.25
C LYS A 890 26.13 -16.18 24.38
N GLY A 891 25.48 -16.88 23.44
CA GLY A 891 25.36 -18.34 23.43
C GLY A 891 24.10 -18.92 24.11
N GLN A 892 23.13 -18.09 24.50
CA GLN A 892 21.79 -18.54 24.90
C GLN A 892 20.88 -18.74 23.66
N SER A 893 19.91 -19.67 23.76
CA SER A 893 19.10 -20.16 22.63
C SER A 893 18.30 -19.09 21.85
N TYR A 894 17.90 -17.97 22.46
CA TYR A 894 16.92 -17.06 21.83
C TYR A 894 17.47 -16.28 20.62
N ASN A 895 18.76 -15.93 20.64
CA ASN A 895 19.40 -15.17 19.56
C ASN A 895 20.16 -16.04 18.56
N SER A 896 20.08 -17.38 18.67
CA SER A 896 20.76 -18.26 17.73
C SER A 896 19.99 -18.36 16.41
N VAL A 897 20.71 -18.61 15.32
CA VAL A 897 20.15 -18.78 13.96
C VAL A 897 19.58 -20.18 13.74
N ASP A 898 19.86 -21.13 14.64
CA ASP A 898 19.58 -22.55 14.50
C ASP A 898 18.75 -23.12 15.67
N GLY A 899 18.06 -24.22 15.41
CA GLY A 899 17.13 -24.88 16.34
C GLY A 899 15.71 -24.31 16.29
N TYR A 900 14.74 -25.20 16.51
CA TYR A 900 13.34 -24.81 16.63
C TYR A 900 13.06 -24.12 17.96
N TYR A 901 12.19 -23.11 17.97
CA TYR A 901 11.82 -22.39 19.19
C TYR A 901 10.32 -22.42 19.47
N ILE A 902 9.47 -22.16 18.48
CA ILE A 902 8.02 -22.03 18.69
C ILE A 902 7.38 -23.37 19.04
N THR A 903 8.02 -24.49 18.66
CA THR A 903 7.61 -25.85 19.04
C THR A 903 8.01 -26.25 20.46
N THR A 904 8.76 -25.41 21.20
CA THR A 904 9.10 -25.65 22.60
C THR A 904 7.92 -25.36 23.52
N ASN A 905 7.93 -25.93 24.72
CA ASN A 905 6.87 -25.67 25.70
C ASN A 905 6.97 -24.23 26.24
N PRO A 906 5.85 -23.54 26.48
CA PRO A 906 5.83 -22.18 27.02
C PRO A 906 6.46 -22.10 28.41
N ILE A 907 7.01 -20.93 28.78
CA ILE A 907 7.69 -20.68 30.07
C ILE A 907 6.69 -20.60 31.26
N SER A 908 5.39 -20.47 30.98
CA SER A 908 4.31 -20.23 31.96
C SER A 908 3.89 -21.41 32.83
N GLN A 909 4.70 -22.47 32.87
CA GLN A 909 4.34 -23.74 33.48
C GLN A 909 4.25 -23.67 35.02
N PRO A 910 3.20 -24.25 35.62
CA PRO A 910 3.29 -24.75 36.99
C PRO A 910 4.41 -25.80 37.07
N ARG A 911 5.33 -25.66 38.02
CA ARG A 911 6.42 -26.65 38.22
C ARG A 911 5.83 -28.05 38.40
N GLY A 912 6.12 -28.96 37.47
CA GLY A 912 5.76 -30.38 37.55
C GLY A 912 4.60 -30.84 36.68
N ALA A 913 4.01 -29.98 35.84
CA ALA A 913 2.97 -30.38 34.88
C ALA A 913 3.56 -30.88 33.54
N THR A 914 3.01 -31.95 32.98
CA THR A 914 3.30 -32.39 31.60
C THR A 914 2.47 -31.57 30.62
N CYS A 915 3.02 -30.45 30.12
CA CYS A 915 2.42 -29.70 29.03
C CYS A 915 3.09 -30.08 27.70
N THR A 916 2.39 -29.83 26.59
CA THR A 916 2.95 -30.04 25.25
C THR A 916 2.60 -28.85 24.37
N SER A 917 3.57 -28.28 23.66
CA SER A 917 3.36 -27.11 22.79
C SER A 917 2.31 -27.36 21.71
N TRP A 918 1.44 -26.37 21.43
CA TRP A 918 0.52 -26.43 20.28
C TRP A 918 1.29 -26.72 18.99
N PHE A 919 2.33 -25.93 18.71
CA PHE A 919 3.15 -26.11 17.50
C PHE A 919 4.08 -27.31 17.58
N GLY A 920 4.40 -27.78 18.79
CA GLY A 920 5.02 -29.09 18.99
C GLY A 920 4.14 -30.26 18.53
N GLU A 921 2.81 -30.12 18.57
CA GLU A 921 1.87 -31.09 17.98
C GLU A 921 1.61 -30.83 16.50
N PHE A 922 1.42 -29.57 16.08
CA PHE A 922 1.21 -29.25 14.65
C PHE A 922 2.36 -29.70 13.76
N ILE A 923 3.61 -29.57 14.23
CA ILE A 923 4.77 -30.03 13.45
C ILE A 923 4.78 -31.56 13.26
N LYS A 924 3.91 -32.34 13.92
CA LYS A 924 3.73 -33.78 13.68
C LYS A 924 2.67 -34.05 12.60
N MET A 925 1.81 -33.08 12.28
CA MET A 925 0.75 -33.20 11.29
C MET A 925 1.33 -33.14 9.86
N PRO A 926 1.07 -34.15 9.01
CA PRO A 926 1.62 -34.19 7.65
C PRO A 926 1.23 -32.98 6.78
N ALA A 927 -0.04 -32.54 6.84
CA ALA A 927 -0.51 -31.41 6.04
C ALA A 927 0.17 -30.09 6.45
N PHE A 928 0.36 -29.86 7.76
CA PHE A 928 1.08 -28.70 8.27
C PHE A 928 2.54 -28.67 7.76
N LYS A 929 3.27 -29.79 7.86
CA LYS A 929 4.65 -29.87 7.35
C LYS A 929 4.74 -29.58 5.85
N LYS A 930 3.82 -30.15 5.06
CA LYS A 930 3.79 -29.97 3.61
C LYS A 930 3.63 -28.49 3.27
N MET A 931 2.60 -27.85 3.82
CA MET A 931 2.30 -26.43 3.56
C MET A 931 3.41 -25.51 4.06
N LEU A 932 3.98 -25.80 5.24
CA LEU A 932 5.12 -25.07 5.78
C LEU A 932 6.34 -25.15 4.85
N LYS A 933 6.67 -26.34 4.32
CA LYS A 933 7.79 -26.53 3.39
C LYS A 933 7.59 -25.74 2.10
N GLU A 934 6.38 -25.77 1.53
CA GLU A 934 6.03 -25.04 0.31
C GLU A 934 6.23 -23.53 0.50
N LYS A 935 5.67 -22.94 1.57
CA LYS A 935 5.81 -21.51 1.86
C LYS A 935 7.25 -21.09 2.17
N VAL A 936 8.01 -21.92 2.90
CA VAL A 936 9.42 -21.63 3.19
C VAL A 936 10.24 -21.59 1.91
N ILE A 937 10.01 -22.51 0.96
CA ILE A 937 10.72 -22.53 -0.32
C ILE A 937 10.37 -21.29 -1.15
N GLU A 938 9.07 -20.97 -1.27
CA GLU A 938 8.58 -19.80 -2.00
C GLU A 938 9.24 -18.52 -1.48
N ILE A 939 9.13 -18.24 -0.19
CA ILE A 939 9.59 -16.97 0.39
C ILE A 939 11.12 -16.87 0.40
N ASN A 940 11.84 -17.99 0.57
CA ASN A 940 13.30 -17.96 0.44
C ASN A 940 13.77 -17.57 -0.98
N SER A 941 12.94 -17.75 -2.01
CA SER A 941 13.27 -17.28 -3.36
C SER A 941 13.28 -15.75 -3.48
N HIS A 942 12.68 -15.05 -2.50
CA HIS A 942 12.64 -13.58 -2.38
C HIS A 942 13.69 -13.02 -1.39
N MET A 943 14.75 -13.78 -1.10
CA MET A 943 15.77 -13.36 -0.12
C MET A 943 16.37 -11.98 -0.44
N ASP A 944 16.70 -11.71 -1.71
CA ASP A 944 17.33 -10.44 -2.09
C ASP A 944 16.37 -9.24 -1.90
N GLU A 945 15.08 -9.40 -2.20
CA GLU A 945 14.03 -8.41 -1.92
C GLU A 945 13.94 -8.11 -0.42
N ILE A 946 13.95 -9.14 0.42
CA ILE A 946 13.89 -9.01 1.88
C ILE A 946 15.14 -8.30 2.43
N LEU A 947 16.32 -8.62 1.92
CA LEU A 947 17.57 -8.01 2.36
C LEU A 947 17.70 -6.55 1.90
N ALA A 948 17.19 -6.21 0.71
CA ALA A 948 17.11 -4.84 0.23
C ALA A 948 16.17 -3.98 1.10
N TYR A 949 15.03 -4.54 1.52
CA TYR A 949 14.09 -3.86 2.41
C TYR A 949 14.73 -3.47 3.76
N ILE A 950 15.65 -4.29 4.28
CA ILE A 950 16.43 -3.96 5.49
C ILE A 950 17.39 -2.80 5.24
N ASP A 951 18.07 -2.77 4.08
CA ASP A 951 19.02 -1.71 3.73
C ASP A 951 18.31 -0.35 3.57
N GLU A 952 17.17 -0.34 2.88
CA GLU A 952 16.36 0.87 2.70
C GLU A 952 15.90 1.45 4.04
N ASN A 953 15.39 0.59 4.93
CA ASN A 953 14.94 1.02 6.26
C ASN A 953 16.08 1.42 7.19
N THR A 954 17.30 0.91 6.96
CA THR A 954 18.50 1.34 7.69
C THR A 954 18.76 2.82 7.46
N GLU A 955 18.70 3.28 6.21
CA GLU A 955 18.94 4.69 5.90
C GLU A 955 17.73 5.56 6.25
N TYR A 956 16.50 5.06 6.06
CA TYR A 956 15.27 5.78 6.43
C TYR A 956 15.19 6.12 7.92
N LEU A 957 15.61 5.19 8.80
CA LEU A 957 15.52 5.37 10.26
C LEU A 957 16.77 5.99 10.89
N LEU A 958 17.87 6.14 10.14
CA LEU A 958 19.18 6.55 10.66
C LEU A 958 19.14 7.86 11.47
N LEU A 959 18.54 8.91 10.91
CA LEU A 959 18.47 10.22 11.54
C LEU A 959 17.63 10.18 12.83
N SER A 960 16.49 9.48 12.80
CA SER A 960 15.65 9.31 13.98
C SER A 960 16.35 8.50 15.08
N ALA A 961 17.02 7.41 14.70
CA ALA A 961 17.73 6.55 15.63
C ALA A 961 18.89 7.27 16.34
N THR A 962 19.63 8.11 15.62
CA THR A 962 20.69 8.95 16.19
C THR A 962 20.16 10.12 17.02
N ALA A 963 18.95 10.61 16.71
CA ALA A 963 18.25 11.63 17.50
C ALA A 963 17.61 11.09 18.79
N ASN A 964 17.39 9.77 18.88
CA ASN A 964 16.65 9.17 19.99
C ASN A 964 17.49 9.13 21.28
N LYS A 965 17.38 10.19 22.07
CA LYS A 965 18.10 10.36 23.36
C LYS A 965 17.34 9.82 24.58
N VAL A 966 16.05 9.51 24.44
CA VAL A 966 15.16 9.15 25.57
C VAL A 966 15.22 7.64 25.86
N GLY A 967 15.40 7.27 27.14
CA GLY A 967 15.50 5.87 27.58
C GLY A 967 16.92 5.33 27.77
N MET A 968 17.96 6.17 27.56
CA MET A 968 19.39 5.85 27.73
C MET A 968 19.95 6.18 29.14
N GLY A 969 19.10 6.46 30.12
CA GLY A 969 19.50 6.86 31.49
C GLY A 969 20.23 5.77 32.29
N GLU A 970 20.90 6.17 33.39
CA GLU A 970 21.61 5.26 34.30
C GLU A 970 20.67 4.15 34.82
N GLY A 971 20.95 2.90 34.45
CA GLY A 971 20.16 1.72 34.83
C GLY A 971 19.12 1.24 33.82
N GLY A 972 18.98 1.91 32.67
CA GLY A 972 18.10 1.47 31.58
C GLY A 972 18.75 0.41 30.68
N MET A 973 18.05 -0.71 30.44
CA MET A 973 18.40 -1.69 29.39
C MET A 973 17.86 -1.22 28.03
N PHE A 974 18.37 -0.10 27.51
CA PHE A 974 18.09 0.26 26.12
C PHE A 974 18.90 -0.68 25.22
N GLY A 975 18.20 -1.41 24.34
CA GLY A 975 18.75 -2.59 23.67
C GLY A 975 20.09 -2.33 22.97
N MET A 976 21.13 -3.07 23.34
CA MET A 976 22.24 -3.36 22.42
C MET A 976 21.92 -4.66 21.69
N PHE A 977 22.29 -4.75 20.41
CA PHE A 977 22.25 -6.02 19.69
C PHE A 977 23.12 -7.06 20.43
N GLY A 978 22.51 -8.15 20.91
CA GLY A 978 23.22 -9.25 21.58
C GLY A 978 23.80 -8.96 22.98
N GLY A 979 23.13 -8.14 23.81
CA GLY A 979 23.55 -7.84 25.19
C GLY A 979 23.29 -8.99 26.18
N GLY A 980 24.31 -9.34 26.98
CA GLY A 980 24.27 -10.50 27.87
C GLY A 980 23.79 -10.21 29.29
N GLY A 981 22.58 -10.66 29.62
CA GLY A 981 22.09 -10.73 31.00
C GLY A 981 20.99 -11.77 31.11
N GLY A 982 21.30 -12.94 31.66
CA GLY A 982 20.31 -14.02 31.82
C GLY A 982 19.20 -13.65 32.80
N TRP A 983 18.06 -14.34 32.66
CA TRP A 983 16.87 -14.29 33.54
C TRP A 983 17.14 -14.81 34.96
N GLY A 984 18.01 -14.14 35.72
CA GLY A 984 18.49 -14.63 37.00
C GLY A 984 18.73 -13.54 38.03
N GLY A 985 17.68 -12.81 38.44
CA GLY A 985 17.71 -12.07 39.71
C GLY A 985 16.91 -10.76 39.72
N GLY A 986 15.68 -10.81 40.25
CA GLY A 986 15.00 -9.67 40.87
C GLY A 986 14.51 -8.54 39.96
N TRP A 987 13.21 -8.27 40.04
CA TRP A 987 12.60 -6.99 39.69
C TRP A 987 13.37 -5.79 40.28
N PRO A 988 13.19 -4.55 39.74
CA PRO A 988 14.05 -3.40 40.03
C PRO A 988 14.15 -3.16 41.54
N GLY A 989 15.36 -3.37 42.06
CA GLY A 989 15.69 -3.40 43.49
C GLY A 989 17.00 -4.13 43.76
N GLY A 990 17.43 -5.03 42.86
CA GLY A 990 18.75 -5.66 42.91
C GLY A 990 19.77 -4.92 42.04
N GLY A 991 20.74 -4.26 42.66
CA GLY A 991 21.83 -3.59 41.97
C GLY A 991 22.65 -4.57 41.11
N GLY A 992 22.54 -4.43 39.80
CA GLY A 992 23.43 -5.05 38.81
C GLY A 992 23.92 -3.97 37.85
N GLN A 993 25.17 -3.55 38.00
CA GLN A 993 25.85 -2.61 37.12
C GLN A 993 26.22 -3.28 35.79
N GLY A 994 25.95 -2.62 34.66
CA GLY A 994 26.78 -2.74 33.46
C GLY A 994 26.07 -2.75 32.10
N SER A 995 26.00 -1.61 31.41
CA SER A 995 26.80 -1.32 30.20
C SER A 995 26.63 0.15 29.80
N SER A 996 27.71 0.78 29.32
CA SER A 996 27.85 2.22 29.06
C SER A 996 26.86 2.81 28.06
N SER A 997 26.21 3.91 28.47
CA SER A 997 25.26 4.76 27.75
C SER A 997 25.93 5.69 26.72
N SER A 998 26.53 5.15 25.66
CA SER A 998 26.95 5.99 24.53
C SER A 998 25.77 6.30 23.62
N ALA A 999 25.64 7.56 23.17
CA ALA A 999 24.66 7.95 22.18
C ALA A 999 24.78 7.11 20.90
N THR A 1000 23.66 6.77 20.27
CA THR A 1000 23.63 6.06 18.98
C THR A 1000 24.28 6.94 17.91
N THR A 1001 25.37 6.47 17.30
CA THR A 1001 26.00 7.12 16.15
C THR A 1001 25.50 6.48 14.85
N PRO A 1002 25.67 7.14 13.70
CA PRO A 1002 25.33 6.53 12.42
C PRO A 1002 26.02 5.16 12.21
N GLU A 1003 27.27 5.04 12.62
CA GLU A 1003 28.06 3.81 12.50
C GLU A 1003 27.53 2.70 13.41
N SER A 1004 27.19 3.02 14.67
CA SER A 1004 26.67 2.00 15.61
C SER A 1004 25.27 1.53 15.23
N TYR A 1005 24.44 2.41 14.68
CA TYR A 1005 23.12 2.04 14.17
C TYR A 1005 23.21 1.15 12.93
N ARG A 1006 23.97 1.55 11.91
CA ARG A 1006 24.20 0.73 10.70
C ARG A 1006 24.78 -0.63 11.04
N LYS A 1007 25.68 -0.71 12.02
CA LYS A 1007 26.19 -1.99 12.51
C LYS A 1007 25.07 -2.88 13.07
N SER A 1008 24.19 -2.33 13.89
CA SER A 1008 23.05 -3.08 14.48
C SER A 1008 22.09 -3.58 13.39
N MET A 1009 21.82 -2.76 12.36
CA MET A 1009 21.03 -3.19 11.21
C MET A 1009 21.73 -4.26 10.36
N GLY A 1010 23.06 -4.17 10.21
CA GLY A 1010 23.85 -5.21 9.55
C GLY A 1010 23.77 -6.55 10.29
N GLU A 1011 23.84 -6.54 11.63
CA GLU A 1011 23.68 -7.75 12.45
C GLU A 1011 22.28 -8.36 12.33
N LEU A 1012 21.24 -7.53 12.21
CA LEU A 1012 19.87 -7.99 11.88
C LEU A 1012 19.81 -8.65 10.51
N LYS A 1013 20.40 -8.02 9.50
CA LYS A 1013 20.44 -8.52 8.13
C LYS A 1013 21.10 -9.90 8.05
N ASP A 1014 22.26 -10.04 8.72
CA ASP A 1014 22.99 -11.31 8.79
C ASP A 1014 22.20 -12.39 9.53
N TYR A 1015 21.49 -12.03 10.61
CA TYR A 1015 20.60 -12.93 11.33
C TYR A 1015 19.47 -13.43 10.43
N VAL A 1016 18.72 -12.53 9.79
CA VAL A 1016 17.59 -12.86 8.90
C VAL A 1016 18.04 -13.84 7.83
N LYS A 1017 19.11 -13.51 7.10
CA LYS A 1017 19.67 -14.36 6.05
C LYS A 1017 20.02 -15.75 6.56
N SER A 1018 20.79 -15.82 7.65
CA SER A 1018 21.27 -17.09 8.21
C SER A 1018 20.13 -17.95 8.75
N ARG A 1019 19.15 -17.33 9.41
CA ARG A 1019 18.01 -18.00 10.05
C ARG A 1019 17.05 -18.57 9.02
N MET A 1020 16.72 -17.80 7.98
CA MET A 1020 15.86 -18.27 6.91
C MET A 1020 16.50 -19.41 6.12
N GLN A 1021 17.80 -19.32 5.83
CA GLN A 1021 18.57 -20.39 5.18
C GLN A 1021 18.65 -21.66 6.05
N TRP A 1022 18.88 -21.51 7.35
CA TRP A 1022 18.84 -22.64 8.27
C TRP A 1022 17.47 -23.33 8.22
N PHE A 1023 16.38 -22.55 8.28
CA PHE A 1023 15.04 -23.12 8.30
C PHE A 1023 14.67 -23.80 6.98
N LEU A 1024 15.10 -23.25 5.83
CA LEU A 1024 14.98 -23.88 4.52
C LEU A 1024 15.63 -25.27 4.51
N ASN A 1025 16.83 -25.40 5.08
CA ASN A 1025 17.52 -26.68 5.19
C ASN A 1025 16.79 -27.67 6.10
N GLU A 1026 16.14 -27.21 7.17
CA GLU A 1026 15.37 -28.08 8.05
C GLU A 1026 14.08 -28.57 7.41
N VAL A 1027 13.29 -27.70 6.78
CA VAL A 1027 12.03 -28.12 6.14
C VAL A 1027 12.26 -29.03 4.93
N ASN A 1028 13.44 -28.97 4.31
CA ASN A 1028 13.83 -29.91 3.25
C ASN A 1028 13.97 -31.35 3.74
N LYS A 1029 14.14 -31.57 5.06
CA LYS A 1029 14.17 -32.91 5.68
C LYS A 1029 12.77 -33.48 5.94
N PHE A 1030 11.71 -32.68 5.82
CA PHE A 1030 10.31 -33.11 6.03
C PHE A 1030 9.85 -34.11 4.98
#